data_AF-A0A433BTH0-F1
#
_entry.id   AF-A0A433BTH0-F1
#
_cell.length_a   1.000
_cell.length_b   1.000
_cell.length_c   1.000
_cell.angle_alpha   90.00
_cell.angle_beta   90.00
_cell.angle_gamma   90.00
#
_symmetry.space_group_name_H-M   'P 1'
#
loop_
_entity.id
_entity.type
_entity.pdbx_description
1 polymer ?
#
loop_
_entity_poly.entity_id
_entity_poly.type
_entity_poly.pdbx_seq_one_letter_code
_entity_poly.pdbx_strand_id
1 'polypeptide(L)'
;MPRRAEIPQHRADYFAAQGVLLVWRDPPPPPVPTPGQPMAVPGNPAEGPEVLLAVWDDGSVTALNGHVDLGTGIGTALAQIVAEELDVPISAVHMVLGDTTRAPNQGATIASATLQIHAQPLRLAAAQARQWLLAEAARQTGCAVESIILRDGVLHRAGQADPWPLGPLLQGRQVSLRLDPGTATKPAADYRIVGQSVPRLDIPAKVRGEGDFVHDFRLPGMLHGRVIRPPYAGADHGDFIGNTLESVDEASVAHIPGLRAVVVIRDFIGVVAEREEHAEQALRELRVRWKPCPGLPDLGHPEAVQQALRDNPATQRRLIDEGDVEVARATAAQPMDRTYVWPYQLHASLGPSCAVAHWQGPEQTQGERPRLAVWAGTQNPHVLRADLARLMGLPDVAIDLVRLEASGCYGRNGADDVAADAALLSRAVGAPVRVQLTREQEHLWEPKGTAQLMQVRGGLKADGSPAAYDFETSYPSNGAPTLALLLTRTIEPRAQAYEMGDRTARPPYDYEHLRVAVNDMPPVIRASWLRGVSALPNSFAHESYIDELATAAGVDPVAYRLQHLSDPRAVELIQATAQKAGWQPRTGPRLQADPVQPDWLHGQGFAYARYVHSKWPGFGAAWAAWVADVDVNRQTGEVHVRRVVVGHDAGLMVNPAGIERQVHGNVVQTTSRALKEQLQFETPAAPQPGPAAAPAPVLSSRDWGSYPILSFREVPVVEIVHMPRPGEAPLGAGESSSVPGTAAIANAIFDATGVRFRAPPFTPEVVRAALNPLPPASSGVDAGPGTGPGAAASSQALPAPAGLPPEAVLPRQRRPWARVGALLAAGVGLGLGVLGWRPAIAPVQNTAGASIYNAATLERGRLLAAAGDCAVCHTAPGGAVNAGGRAMDTPFGRLYTSNLTPDPETGLGRWSFSAFQRAMREGLSRDGHHLYPAFPYTAFAKMSDDDLTALYAWLMSQPPVRAETPAPEMRFPFNQRWLMAGWNALYHDPSPWRPEPGQSPEWNRGAYLVQGLGHCGACHTPRNALGAEQGGAAFLAGALIDGWEAPALTGLSRAPVPWTRQALYDYLRHGHSAQHGAALGPMAPVVRELQALPDSDIQAMATYLASFNPATPDAPERAARQVATAAAQAPAPGRVQRFFEGACAACHHDGDGPRLLGANVPLALSSKLHSERPDNLLRTLLHGVREPATPELGFMPAFDQALSDTQIVELAGWLRQRYAPGQPAWTDLPGALARLRGSPGHP
;
A
#
# COMPACT_ATOMS: atom_id res chain seq x y z
N MET A 1 38.54 -17.93 3.70
CA MET A 1 38.21 -17.98 5.14
C MET A 1 37.58 -16.64 5.51
N PRO A 2 36.57 -16.59 6.39
CA PRO A 2 36.03 -15.32 6.86
C PRO A 2 37.13 -14.49 7.53
N ARG A 3 37.08 -13.17 7.37
CA ARG A 3 38.01 -12.27 8.06
C ARG A 3 37.80 -12.38 9.56
N ARG A 4 38.86 -12.23 10.36
CA ARG A 4 38.75 -12.34 11.81
C ARG A 4 37.74 -11.34 12.40
N ALA A 5 37.62 -10.17 11.79
CA ALA A 5 36.65 -9.14 12.18
C ALA A 5 35.17 -9.55 12.09
N GLU A 6 34.84 -10.62 11.37
CA GLU A 6 33.46 -11.10 11.14
C GLU A 6 33.09 -12.29 12.04
N ILE A 7 34.05 -12.85 12.78
CA ILE A 7 33.87 -14.08 13.56
C ILE A 7 33.10 -13.87 14.88
N PRO A 8 33.42 -12.86 15.72
CA PRO A 8 32.79 -12.70 17.03
C PRO A 8 31.27 -12.53 16.97
N GLN A 9 30.56 -13.30 17.81
CA GLN A 9 29.10 -13.29 17.93
C GLN A 9 28.62 -12.64 19.23
N HIS A 10 29.45 -12.63 20.28
CA HIS A 10 29.14 -12.03 21.58
C HIS A 10 30.29 -11.13 22.08
N ARG A 11 29.99 -10.20 23.00
CA ARG A 11 31.02 -9.37 23.66
C ARG A 11 32.16 -10.20 24.28
N ALA A 12 31.82 -11.35 24.88
CA ALA A 12 32.80 -12.25 25.49
C ALA A 12 33.81 -12.82 24.48
N ASP A 13 33.42 -13.02 23.22
CA ASP A 13 34.28 -13.59 22.18
C ASP A 13 35.48 -12.67 21.88
N TYR A 14 35.26 -11.35 21.92
CA TYR A 14 36.35 -10.38 21.77
C TYR A 14 37.39 -10.52 22.89
N PHE A 15 36.94 -10.65 24.13
CA PHE A 15 37.81 -10.84 25.30
C PHE A 15 38.42 -12.24 25.41
N ALA A 16 37.90 -13.23 24.69
CA ALA A 16 38.52 -14.56 24.61
C ALA A 16 39.53 -14.68 23.46
N ALA A 17 39.48 -13.78 22.48
CA ALA A 17 40.29 -13.88 21.28
C ALA A 17 41.77 -13.55 21.51
N GLN A 18 42.63 -14.26 20.78
CA GLN A 18 44.08 -13.99 20.65
C GLN A 18 44.37 -13.27 19.33
N GLY A 19 45.48 -12.57 19.19
CA GLY A 19 45.78 -11.85 17.95
C GLY A 19 44.94 -10.58 17.77
N VAL A 20 44.63 -9.87 18.86
CA VAL A 20 43.68 -8.75 18.84
C VAL A 20 44.09 -7.62 19.78
N LEU A 21 43.88 -6.38 19.34
CA LEU A 21 43.91 -5.17 20.15
C LEU A 21 42.48 -4.65 20.33
N LEU A 22 42.03 -4.59 21.58
CA LEU A 22 40.69 -4.13 21.95
C LEU A 22 40.76 -2.74 22.58
N VAL A 23 39.82 -1.87 22.20
CA VAL A 23 39.53 -0.64 22.94
C VAL A 23 38.10 -0.70 23.47
N TRP A 24 37.95 -0.56 24.79
CA TRP A 24 36.69 -0.74 25.50
C TRP A 24 36.44 0.37 26.51
N ARG A 25 35.19 0.53 26.95
CA ARG A 25 34.81 1.43 28.05
C ARG A 25 33.85 0.73 29.01
N ASP A 26 33.76 1.22 30.24
CA ASP A 26 32.66 0.84 31.12
C ASP A 26 31.33 1.38 30.57
N PRO A 27 30.21 0.65 30.75
CA PRO A 27 28.90 1.18 30.43
C PRO A 27 28.69 2.53 31.15
N PRO A 28 28.20 3.57 30.45
CA PRO A 28 27.95 4.85 31.09
C PRO A 28 26.90 4.70 32.21
N PRO A 29 26.99 5.50 33.29
CA PRO A 29 25.99 5.46 34.34
C PRO A 29 24.60 5.80 33.78
N PRO A 30 23.52 5.21 34.33
CA PRO A 30 22.18 5.49 33.87
C PRO A 30 21.88 7.00 33.99
N PRO A 31 21.38 7.64 32.93
CA PRO A 31 21.03 9.05 33.01
C PRO A 31 19.87 9.24 33.99
N VAL A 32 19.86 10.39 34.67
CA VAL A 32 18.77 10.74 35.60
C VAL A 32 17.44 10.80 34.83
N PRO A 33 16.39 10.09 35.28
CA PRO A 33 15.07 10.17 34.67
C PRO A 33 14.62 11.62 34.55
N THR A 34 14.26 12.00 33.34
CA THR A 34 13.89 13.37 33.02
C THR A 34 12.37 13.46 32.93
N PRO A 35 11.69 14.28 33.75
CA PRO A 35 10.25 14.48 33.63
C PRO A 35 9.85 14.83 32.20
N GLY A 36 8.72 14.29 31.75
CA GLY A 36 8.17 14.54 30.43
C GLY A 36 8.92 13.88 29.25
N GLN A 37 10.05 13.20 29.48
CA GLN A 37 10.78 12.48 28.43
C GLN A 37 10.55 10.96 28.52
N PRO A 38 10.69 10.23 27.40
CA PRO A 38 10.75 8.77 27.44
C PRO A 38 11.84 8.29 28.41
N MET A 39 11.58 7.21 29.13
CA MET A 39 12.58 6.60 30.02
C MET A 39 13.78 6.11 29.20
N ALA A 40 14.98 6.54 29.56
CA ALA A 40 16.21 6.04 28.97
C ALA A 40 16.42 4.57 29.36
N VAL A 41 16.87 3.74 28.41
CA VAL A 41 17.26 2.36 28.66
C VAL A 41 18.78 2.31 28.85
N PRO A 42 19.31 2.25 30.08
CA PRO A 42 20.75 2.22 30.32
C PRO A 42 21.35 0.86 29.92
N GLY A 43 22.66 0.81 29.71
CA GLY A 43 23.37 -0.45 29.53
C GLY A 43 23.27 -1.31 30.79
N ASN A 44 23.01 -2.61 30.63
CA ASN A 44 22.95 -3.52 31.77
C ASN A 44 24.37 -3.87 32.23
N PRO A 45 24.76 -3.58 33.50
CA PRO A 45 26.09 -3.91 34.00
C PRO A 45 26.46 -5.41 33.91
N ALA A 46 25.46 -6.30 33.88
CA ALA A 46 25.67 -7.74 33.72
C ALA A 46 26.24 -8.12 32.34
N GLU A 47 26.17 -7.23 31.34
CA GLU A 47 26.79 -7.44 30.02
C GLU A 47 28.29 -7.16 30.00
N GLY A 48 28.84 -6.61 31.08
CA GLY A 48 30.25 -6.27 31.20
C GLY A 48 30.67 -5.05 30.36
N PRO A 49 31.99 -4.84 30.18
CA PRO A 49 32.53 -3.70 29.43
C PRO A 49 32.07 -3.64 27.97
N GLU A 50 31.89 -2.42 27.46
CA GLU A 50 31.51 -2.17 26.08
C GLU A 50 32.75 -2.12 25.18
N VAL A 51 32.86 -3.02 24.20
CA VAL A 51 33.90 -2.97 23.17
C VAL A 51 33.49 -1.97 22.09
N LEU A 52 34.39 -1.05 21.73
CA LEU A 52 34.17 -0.06 20.67
C LEU A 52 34.92 -0.42 19.40
N LEU A 53 36.13 -0.97 19.55
CA LEU A 53 37.03 -1.29 18.44
C LEU A 53 37.83 -2.56 18.75
N ALA A 54 38.00 -3.42 17.74
CA ALA A 54 38.94 -4.53 17.74
C ALA A 54 39.80 -4.49 16.46
N VAL A 55 41.12 -4.42 16.60
CA VAL A 55 42.08 -4.52 15.48
C VAL A 55 42.70 -5.91 15.51
N TRP A 56 42.64 -6.63 14.39
CA TRP A 56 43.03 -8.03 14.29
C TRP A 56 44.40 -8.20 13.63
N ASP A 57 45.08 -9.31 13.94
CA ASP A 57 46.38 -9.66 13.37
C ASP A 57 46.37 -10.03 11.88
N ASP A 58 45.18 -10.23 11.29
CA ASP A 58 45.00 -10.35 9.84
C ASP A 58 44.82 -8.98 9.13
N GLY A 59 44.91 -7.88 9.88
CA GLY A 59 44.74 -6.51 9.39
C GLY A 59 43.28 -6.06 9.27
N SER A 60 42.30 -6.92 9.56
CA SER A 60 40.90 -6.53 9.62
C SER A 60 40.58 -5.78 10.92
N VAL A 61 39.49 -4.99 10.91
CA VAL A 61 39.07 -4.16 12.03
C VAL A 61 37.57 -4.35 12.27
N THR A 62 37.16 -4.63 13.50
CA THR A 62 35.76 -4.58 13.92
C THR A 62 35.50 -3.27 14.64
N ALA A 63 34.50 -2.51 14.19
CA ALA A 63 34.06 -1.28 14.83
C ALA A 63 32.59 -1.40 15.22
N LEU A 64 32.27 -1.07 16.48
CA LEU A 64 30.95 -1.33 17.07
C LEU A 64 30.23 -0.04 17.42
N ASN A 65 28.96 0.07 17.01
CA ASN A 65 28.10 1.20 17.32
C ASN A 65 26.67 0.72 17.62
N GLY A 66 26.05 1.25 18.66
CA GLY A 66 24.70 0.88 19.10
C GLY A 66 23.58 1.43 18.22
N HIS A 67 23.85 2.41 17.36
CA HIS A 67 22.89 2.93 16.40
C HIS A 67 22.80 2.08 15.13
N VAL A 68 21.70 2.20 14.42
CA VAL A 68 21.38 1.39 13.22
C VAL A 68 21.35 2.23 11.95
N ASP A 69 21.73 1.62 10.82
CA ASP A 69 21.58 2.28 9.52
C ASP A 69 20.14 2.15 9.01
N LEU A 70 19.49 3.29 8.82
CA LEU A 70 18.10 3.38 8.38
C LEU A 70 17.99 3.65 6.87
N GLY A 71 19.02 3.29 6.11
CA GLY A 71 19.16 3.64 4.71
C GLY A 71 19.87 4.98 4.48
N THR A 72 20.48 5.56 5.51
CA THR A 72 21.17 6.87 5.45
C THR A 72 22.66 6.71 5.11
N GLY A 73 23.22 5.50 5.15
CA GLY A 73 24.63 5.23 4.85
C GLY A 73 25.58 5.57 6.02
N ILE A 74 25.06 5.58 7.25
CA ILE A 74 25.88 5.84 8.44
C ILE A 74 26.94 4.76 8.66
N GLY A 75 26.70 3.51 8.26
CA GLY A 75 27.73 2.46 8.34
C GLY A 75 28.96 2.82 7.52
N THR A 76 28.76 3.41 6.35
CA THR A 76 29.86 3.90 5.49
C THR A 76 30.56 5.12 6.11
N ALA A 77 29.82 6.06 6.71
CA ALA A 77 30.40 7.23 7.35
C ALA A 77 31.22 6.88 8.61
N LEU A 78 30.70 5.98 9.46
CA LEU A 78 31.41 5.49 10.65
C LEU A 78 32.67 4.70 10.25
N ALA A 79 32.59 3.87 9.20
CA ALA A 79 33.75 3.17 8.67
C ALA A 79 34.83 4.14 8.16
N GLN A 80 34.46 5.26 7.53
CA GLN A 80 35.42 6.29 7.13
C GLN A 80 36.10 6.95 8.32
N ILE A 81 35.37 7.27 9.38
CA ILE A 81 35.95 7.84 10.60
C ILE A 81 36.98 6.87 11.20
N VAL A 82 36.64 5.59 11.31
CA VAL A 82 37.56 4.57 11.83
C VAL A 82 38.77 4.39 10.92
N ALA A 83 38.55 4.29 9.61
CA ALA A 83 39.61 4.12 8.62
C ALA A 83 40.59 5.31 8.61
N GLU A 84 40.06 6.53 8.70
CA GLU A 84 40.83 7.77 8.76
C GLU A 84 41.69 7.83 10.03
N GLU A 85 41.08 7.59 11.19
CA GLU A 85 41.80 7.65 12.47
C GLU A 85 42.71 6.44 12.69
N LEU A 86 42.49 5.30 12.06
CA LEU A 86 43.43 4.17 12.19
C LEU A 86 44.47 4.14 11.06
N ASP A 87 44.32 4.99 10.04
CA ASP A 87 45.12 4.97 8.80
C ASP A 87 45.14 3.59 8.12
N VAL A 88 43.94 2.99 7.96
CA VAL A 88 43.71 1.71 7.26
C VAL A 88 42.78 1.94 6.05
N PRO A 89 42.79 1.06 5.03
CA PRO A 89 41.79 1.16 3.97
C PRO A 89 40.38 0.92 4.52
N ILE A 90 39.39 1.65 4.00
CA ILE A 90 37.99 1.50 4.44
C ILE A 90 37.47 0.05 4.33
N SER A 91 37.97 -0.69 3.34
CA SER A 91 37.61 -2.11 3.13
C SER A 91 38.07 -3.02 4.27
N ALA A 92 39.04 -2.62 5.10
CA ALA A 92 39.46 -3.37 6.27
C ALA A 92 38.49 -3.25 7.46
N VAL A 93 37.60 -2.23 7.45
CA VAL A 93 36.68 -1.96 8.56
C VAL A 93 35.35 -2.69 8.36
N HIS A 94 35.02 -3.56 9.31
CA HIS A 94 33.72 -4.21 9.45
C HIS A 94 32.92 -3.49 10.55
N MET A 95 31.80 -2.87 10.18
CA MET A 95 30.91 -2.18 11.11
C MET A 95 29.84 -3.14 11.66
N VAL A 96 29.71 -3.21 12.98
CA VAL A 96 28.60 -3.88 13.67
C VAL A 96 27.68 -2.81 14.25
N LEU A 97 26.42 -2.79 13.80
CA LEU A 97 25.44 -1.75 14.10
C LEU A 97 24.21 -2.31 14.83
N GLY A 98 23.86 -1.74 15.98
CA GLY A 98 22.61 -2.01 16.71
C GLY A 98 22.37 -3.45 17.16
N ASP A 99 23.40 -4.29 17.13
CA ASP A 99 23.35 -5.64 17.67
C ASP A 99 23.49 -5.59 19.20
N THR A 100 22.42 -5.93 19.91
CA THR A 100 22.37 -5.83 21.38
C THR A 100 23.36 -6.77 22.09
N THR A 101 23.86 -7.81 21.42
CA THR A 101 24.78 -8.80 21.99
C THR A 101 26.26 -8.45 21.81
N ARG A 102 26.57 -7.57 20.86
CA ARG A 102 27.93 -7.18 20.49
C ARG A 102 28.18 -5.69 20.71
N ALA A 103 27.31 -4.84 20.19
CA ALA A 103 27.49 -3.40 20.16
C ALA A 103 27.15 -2.73 21.52
N PRO A 104 27.74 -1.56 21.82
CA PRO A 104 27.43 -0.78 23.02
C PRO A 104 25.97 -0.34 23.08
N ASN A 105 25.45 -0.08 24.29
CA ASN A 105 24.15 0.58 24.41
C ASN A 105 24.35 2.11 24.29
N GLN A 106 24.03 2.63 23.11
CA GLN A 106 24.10 4.07 22.82
C GLN A 106 22.71 4.73 22.76
N GLY A 107 21.65 4.01 23.14
CA GLY A 107 20.28 4.48 23.09
C GLY A 107 19.63 4.37 21.71
N ALA A 108 18.59 5.18 21.50
CA ALA A 108 17.78 5.20 20.29
C ALA A 108 18.48 5.92 19.12
N THR A 109 18.31 5.41 17.89
CA THR A 109 18.82 6.10 16.69
C THR A 109 17.87 7.24 16.32
N ILE A 110 18.08 8.43 16.90
CA ILE A 110 17.18 9.58 16.74
C ILE A 110 17.94 10.91 16.60
N ALA A 111 17.20 11.94 16.16
CA ALA A 111 17.60 13.35 16.25
C ALA A 111 18.93 13.69 15.55
N SER A 112 19.30 12.90 14.53
CA SER A 112 20.58 13.03 13.83
C SER A 112 21.83 12.90 14.73
N ALA A 113 21.70 12.25 15.90
CA ALA A 113 22.74 12.16 16.92
C ALA A 113 23.90 11.21 16.59
N THR A 114 23.76 10.30 15.61
CA THR A 114 24.76 9.25 15.35
C THR A 114 26.16 9.81 15.08
N LEU A 115 26.29 10.75 14.13
CA LEU A 115 27.59 11.38 13.84
C LEU A 115 27.93 12.50 14.83
N GLN A 116 26.93 13.27 15.25
CA GLN A 116 27.15 14.43 16.11
C GLN A 116 27.59 14.06 17.53
N ILE A 117 27.11 12.93 18.07
CA ILE A 117 27.30 12.54 19.47
C ILE A 117 28.01 11.19 19.56
N HIS A 118 27.45 10.17 18.90
CA HIS A 118 27.81 8.77 19.17
C HIS A 118 29.00 8.25 18.33
N ALA A 119 29.48 9.02 17.35
CA ALA A 119 30.69 8.72 16.61
C ALA A 119 31.97 9.08 17.37
N GLN A 120 31.91 10.03 18.31
CA GLN A 120 33.09 10.52 19.03
C GLN A 120 33.82 9.44 19.84
N PRO A 121 33.14 8.57 20.64
CA PRO A 121 33.83 7.48 21.34
C PRO A 121 34.53 6.50 20.40
N LEU A 122 33.90 6.20 19.25
CA LEU A 122 34.46 5.32 18.24
C LEU A 122 35.70 5.94 17.55
N ARG A 123 35.63 7.24 17.26
CA ARG A 123 36.76 8.02 16.72
C ARG A 123 37.97 8.01 17.67
N LEU A 124 37.73 8.26 18.95
CA LEU A 124 38.77 8.24 20.00
C LEU A 124 39.38 6.84 20.13
N ALA A 125 38.55 5.78 20.08
CA ALA A 125 39.02 4.40 20.12
C ALA A 125 39.98 4.08 18.95
N ALA A 126 39.64 4.51 17.73
CA ALA A 126 40.50 4.34 16.56
C ALA A 126 41.83 5.11 16.70
N ALA A 127 41.79 6.36 17.17
CA ALA A 127 42.99 7.14 17.41
C ALA A 127 43.89 6.51 18.50
N GLN A 128 43.30 5.99 19.59
CA GLN A 128 44.03 5.36 20.69
C GLN A 128 44.70 4.06 20.23
N ALA A 129 44.00 3.26 19.43
CA ALA A 129 44.56 2.06 18.82
C ALA A 129 45.73 2.40 17.89
N ARG A 130 45.61 3.43 17.04
CA ARG A 130 46.71 3.92 16.18
C ARG A 130 47.95 4.29 17.00
N GLN A 131 47.76 5.10 18.06
CA GLN A 131 48.86 5.52 18.93
C GLN A 131 49.56 4.33 19.59
N TRP A 132 48.79 3.34 20.06
CA TRP A 132 49.36 2.12 20.63
C TRP A 132 50.16 1.31 19.60
N LEU A 133 49.63 1.14 18.38
CA LEU A 133 50.32 0.40 17.31
C LEU A 133 51.65 1.06 16.92
N LEU A 134 51.69 2.40 16.82
CA LEU A 134 52.92 3.15 16.55
C LEU A 134 53.94 3.02 17.68
N ALA A 135 53.49 3.14 18.93
CA ALA A 135 54.35 2.98 20.10
C ALA A 135 54.92 1.57 20.22
N GLU A 136 54.11 0.54 19.95
CA GLU A 136 54.55 -0.85 19.98
C GLU A 136 55.50 -1.17 18.84
N ALA A 137 55.25 -0.64 17.63
CA ALA A 137 56.18 -0.75 16.51
C ALA A 137 57.54 -0.11 16.83
N ALA A 138 57.53 1.09 17.41
CA ALA A 138 58.73 1.79 17.85
C ALA A 138 59.51 0.99 18.90
N ARG A 139 58.80 0.40 19.86
CA ARG A 139 59.38 -0.45 20.91
C ARG A 139 60.03 -1.71 20.33
N GLN A 140 59.39 -2.40 19.38
CA GLN A 140 59.94 -3.61 18.76
C GLN A 140 61.13 -3.33 17.83
N THR A 141 61.15 -2.16 17.20
CA THR A 141 62.18 -1.78 16.20
C THR A 141 63.32 -0.95 16.78
N GLY A 142 63.20 -0.50 18.04
CA GLY A 142 64.18 0.36 18.70
C GLY A 142 64.27 1.78 18.12
N CYS A 143 63.18 2.29 17.55
CA CYS A 143 63.12 3.58 16.86
C CYS A 143 62.35 4.64 17.65
N ALA A 144 62.50 5.91 17.28
CA ALA A 144 61.62 6.97 17.77
C ALA A 144 60.22 6.82 17.16
N VAL A 145 59.15 7.00 17.94
CA VAL A 145 57.76 6.83 17.48
C VAL A 145 57.45 7.75 16.30
N GLU A 146 57.99 8.97 16.35
CA GLU A 146 57.84 10.02 15.34
C GLU A 146 58.47 9.65 13.99
N SER A 147 59.37 8.65 13.97
CA SER A 147 59.98 8.15 12.74
C SER A 147 59.16 7.07 12.03
N ILE A 148 58.08 6.61 12.66
CA ILE A 148 57.18 5.58 12.14
C ILE A 148 55.87 6.23 11.70
N ILE A 149 55.43 5.91 10.49
CA ILE A 149 54.14 6.31 9.95
C ILE A 149 53.29 5.07 9.69
N LEU A 150 52.00 5.13 10.03
CA LEU A 150 51.03 4.13 9.61
C LEU A 150 50.31 4.66 8.37
N ARG A 151 50.30 3.87 7.30
CA ARG A 151 49.65 4.23 6.05
C ARG A 151 49.03 3.01 5.42
N ASP A 152 47.73 3.08 5.13
CA ASP A 152 46.97 2.02 4.47
C ASP A 152 47.11 0.66 5.19
N GLY A 153 47.17 0.67 6.53
CA GLY A 153 47.35 -0.52 7.37
C GLY A 153 48.77 -1.09 7.36
N VAL A 154 49.73 -0.33 6.86
CA VAL A 154 51.13 -0.73 6.74
C VAL A 154 52.01 0.29 7.45
N LEU A 155 52.88 -0.18 8.33
CA LEU A 155 53.82 0.68 9.03
C LEU A 155 55.04 0.92 8.12
N HIS A 156 55.54 2.16 8.11
CA HIS A 156 56.74 2.55 7.40
C HIS A 156 57.67 3.34 8.32
N ARG A 157 58.98 3.22 8.12
CA ARG A 157 59.98 4.04 8.81
C ARG A 157 60.65 4.99 7.83
N ALA A 158 60.80 6.25 8.22
CA ALA A 158 61.55 7.23 7.42
C ALA A 158 62.99 6.73 7.14
N GLY A 159 63.35 6.60 5.86
CA GLY A 159 64.69 6.17 5.43
C GLY A 159 64.91 4.66 5.30
N GLN A 160 63.89 3.82 5.55
CA GLN A 160 63.94 2.37 5.31
C GLN A 160 63.01 2.01 4.13
N ALA A 161 63.46 1.09 3.26
CA ALA A 161 62.71 0.74 2.04
C ALA A 161 61.55 -0.23 2.30
N ASP A 162 61.68 -1.11 3.29
CA ASP A 162 60.74 -2.23 3.46
C ASP A 162 59.59 -1.87 4.42
N PRO A 163 58.32 -1.85 3.94
CA PRO A 163 57.16 -1.77 4.80
C PRO A 163 56.99 -3.03 5.66
N TRP A 164 56.37 -2.89 6.83
CA TRP A 164 56.01 -4.02 7.71
C TRP A 164 54.51 -4.02 8.06
N PRO A 165 53.84 -5.19 8.03
CA PRO A 165 52.41 -5.30 8.32
C PRO A 165 52.11 -5.15 9.82
N LEU A 166 50.85 -4.81 10.16
CA LEU A 166 50.40 -4.71 11.56
C LEU A 166 50.35 -6.08 12.27
N GLY A 167 50.08 -7.16 11.52
CA GLY A 167 49.83 -8.50 12.07
C GLY A 167 50.86 -9.01 13.08
N PRO A 168 52.17 -8.97 12.78
CA PRO A 168 53.21 -9.39 13.72
C PRO A 168 53.22 -8.68 15.08
N LEU A 169 52.68 -7.45 15.18
CA LEU A 169 52.59 -6.74 16.45
C LEU A 169 51.56 -7.36 17.40
N LEU A 170 50.52 -7.97 16.83
CA LEU A 170 49.35 -8.51 17.51
C LEU A 170 49.37 -10.03 17.61
N GLN A 171 50.08 -10.73 16.71
CA GLN A 171 50.05 -12.18 16.59
C GLN A 171 50.26 -12.89 17.94
N GLY A 172 49.32 -13.75 18.31
CA GLY A 172 49.35 -14.50 19.57
C GLY A 172 49.20 -13.66 20.84
N ARG A 173 48.83 -12.39 20.73
CA ARG A 173 48.62 -11.48 21.87
C ARG A 173 47.16 -11.06 21.98
N GLN A 174 46.71 -10.89 23.20
CA GLN A 174 45.49 -10.15 23.49
C GLN A 174 45.88 -8.85 24.19
N VAL A 175 45.62 -7.72 23.56
CA VAL A 175 45.87 -6.40 24.11
C VAL A 175 44.54 -5.71 24.38
N SER A 176 44.39 -5.09 25.54
CA SER A 176 43.14 -4.46 25.95
C SER A 176 43.41 -3.09 26.55
N LEU A 177 42.80 -2.06 25.95
CA LEU A 177 42.94 -0.66 26.35
C LEU A 177 41.58 -0.14 26.82
N ARG A 178 41.54 0.45 28.01
CA ARG A 178 40.40 1.26 28.44
C ARG A 178 40.44 2.59 27.66
N LEU A 179 39.30 2.99 27.11
CA LEU A 179 39.15 4.21 26.33
C LEU A 179 39.62 5.41 27.14
N ASP A 180 40.56 6.18 26.59
CA ASP A 180 40.99 7.45 27.15
C ASP A 180 40.28 8.61 26.42
N PRO A 181 39.36 9.35 27.09
CA PRO A 181 38.68 10.50 26.52
C PRO A 181 39.62 11.64 26.11
N GLY A 182 40.85 11.69 26.64
CA GLY A 182 41.89 12.67 26.31
C GLY A 182 42.73 12.32 25.08
N THR A 183 42.46 11.19 24.41
CA THR A 183 43.23 10.74 23.25
C THR A 183 43.21 11.79 22.13
N ALA A 184 44.38 12.24 21.70
CA ALA A 184 44.51 13.15 20.57
C ALA A 184 44.13 12.48 19.22
N THR A 185 43.13 13.04 18.54
CA THR A 185 42.70 12.65 17.20
C THR A 185 43.51 13.32 16.10
N LYS A 186 43.48 12.79 14.87
CA LYS A 186 44.12 13.47 13.73
C LYS A 186 43.53 14.89 13.52
N PRO A 187 44.37 15.88 13.17
CA PRO A 187 43.86 17.16 12.72
C PRO A 187 43.22 16.99 11.33
N ALA A 188 42.18 17.77 11.06
CA ALA A 188 41.42 17.66 9.80
C ALA A 188 42.27 17.93 8.54
N ALA A 189 43.37 18.68 8.67
CA ALA A 189 44.32 18.92 7.58
C ALA A 189 45.03 17.64 7.09
N ASP A 190 45.10 16.61 7.94
CA ASP A 190 45.74 15.32 7.65
C ASP A 190 44.75 14.28 7.14
N TYR A 191 43.48 14.65 6.96
CA TYR A 191 42.45 13.74 6.47
C TYR A 191 42.63 13.39 4.99
N ARG A 192 42.43 12.11 4.66
CA ARG A 192 42.57 11.57 3.29
C ARG A 192 41.32 10.84 2.81
N ILE A 193 40.52 10.33 3.74
CA ILE A 193 39.31 9.54 3.55
C ILE A 193 38.10 10.37 3.99
N VAL A 194 38.09 10.91 5.21
CA VAL A 194 37.02 11.78 5.71
C VAL A 194 36.98 13.07 4.88
N GLY A 195 35.79 13.47 4.43
CA GLY A 195 35.60 14.58 3.50
C GLY A 195 35.58 14.17 2.03
N GLN A 196 35.86 12.90 1.71
CA GLN A 196 35.77 12.37 0.34
C GLN A 196 34.45 11.65 0.09
N SER A 197 33.99 11.71 -1.16
CA SER A 197 32.80 10.98 -1.60
C SER A 197 33.10 9.51 -1.83
N VAL A 198 32.93 8.70 -0.80
CA VAL A 198 33.10 7.24 -0.88
C VAL A 198 31.77 6.55 -1.21
N PRO A 199 31.74 5.59 -2.15
CA PRO A 199 30.55 4.77 -2.42
C PRO A 199 30.07 4.04 -1.17
N ARG A 200 28.76 3.88 -1.06
CA ARG A 200 28.15 3.13 0.05
C ARG A 200 28.53 1.66 0.00
N LEU A 201 29.02 1.14 1.13
CA LEU A 201 29.47 -0.25 1.27
C LEU A 201 28.32 -1.26 1.15
N ASP A 202 27.10 -0.86 1.50
CA ASP A 202 25.92 -1.72 1.55
C ASP A 202 25.13 -1.80 0.24
N ILE A 203 25.33 -0.86 -0.69
CA ILE A 203 24.57 -0.78 -1.95
C ILE A 203 24.84 -1.97 -2.90
N PRO A 204 26.09 -2.42 -3.12
CA PRO A 204 26.35 -3.52 -4.05
C PRO A 204 25.58 -4.79 -3.72
N ALA A 205 25.51 -5.18 -2.44
CA ALA A 205 24.76 -6.35 -2.00
C ALA A 205 23.24 -6.14 -2.17
N LYS A 206 22.72 -4.93 -1.88
CA LYS A 206 21.30 -4.59 -2.09
C LYS A 206 20.89 -4.66 -3.55
N VAL A 207 21.72 -4.19 -4.47
CA VAL A 207 21.43 -4.24 -5.93
C VAL A 207 21.46 -5.67 -6.46
N ARG A 208 22.30 -6.55 -5.89
CA ARG A 208 22.38 -7.96 -6.28
C ARG A 208 21.36 -8.86 -5.58
N GLY A 209 20.60 -8.33 -4.60
CA GLY A 209 19.70 -9.15 -3.78
C GLY A 209 20.43 -10.13 -2.86
N GLU A 210 21.67 -9.81 -2.45
CA GLU A 210 22.52 -10.66 -1.61
C GLU A 210 22.40 -10.36 -0.11
N GLY A 211 21.76 -9.25 0.27
CA GLY A 211 21.57 -8.87 1.67
C GLY A 211 20.24 -9.39 2.22
N ASP A 212 20.27 -10.03 3.38
CA ASP A 212 19.07 -10.51 4.06
C ASP A 212 18.28 -9.33 4.64
N PHE A 213 17.26 -8.88 3.90
CA PHE A 213 16.18 -8.12 4.53
C PHE A 213 15.45 -9.03 5.51
N VAL A 214 14.87 -8.45 6.57
CA VAL A 214 14.09 -9.23 7.55
C VAL A 214 12.98 -10.08 6.90
N HIS A 215 12.46 -9.64 5.76
CA HIS A 215 11.46 -10.36 4.96
C HIS A 215 11.99 -11.66 4.33
N ASP A 216 13.28 -11.68 4.00
CA ASP A 216 13.98 -12.78 3.31
C ASP A 216 14.66 -13.74 4.29
N PHE A 217 14.88 -13.31 5.54
CA PHE A 217 15.48 -14.13 6.59
C PHE A 217 14.70 -15.42 6.85
N ARG A 218 15.41 -16.54 6.97
CA ARG A 218 14.86 -17.89 7.20
C ARG A 218 15.62 -18.60 8.31
N LEU A 219 14.89 -19.39 9.11
CA LEU A 219 15.45 -20.31 10.09
C LEU A 219 14.94 -21.74 9.85
N PRO A 220 15.71 -22.79 10.23
CA PRO A 220 15.20 -24.15 10.22
C PRO A 220 13.93 -24.30 11.06
N GLY A 221 12.91 -24.96 10.52
CA GLY A 221 11.63 -25.17 11.21
C GLY A 221 10.80 -23.90 11.42
N MET A 222 11.12 -22.80 10.72
CA MET A 222 10.40 -21.54 10.85
C MET A 222 8.95 -21.65 10.37
N LEU A 223 8.03 -21.15 11.19
CA LEU A 223 6.60 -21.05 10.90
C LEU A 223 6.23 -19.60 10.51
N HIS A 224 5.03 -19.43 9.95
CA HIS A 224 4.52 -18.16 9.48
C HIS A 224 3.35 -17.70 10.34
N GLY A 225 3.45 -16.48 10.86
CA GLY A 225 2.43 -15.85 11.69
C GLY A 225 1.71 -14.69 10.99
N ARG A 226 0.44 -14.50 11.33
CA ARG A 226 -0.37 -13.31 11.04
C ARG A 226 -1.09 -12.86 12.31
N VAL A 227 -1.35 -11.56 12.42
CA VAL A 227 -2.08 -11.00 13.57
C VAL A 227 -3.42 -10.45 13.11
N ILE A 228 -4.47 -10.64 13.90
CA ILE A 228 -5.78 -10.02 13.70
C ILE A 228 -5.80 -8.79 14.62
N ARG A 229 -6.04 -7.61 14.05
CA ARG A 229 -6.07 -6.36 14.83
C ARG A 229 -7.49 -6.04 15.31
N PRO A 230 -7.64 -5.40 16.48
CA PRO A 230 -8.95 -4.99 17.02
C PRO A 230 -9.58 -3.83 16.23
N PRO A 231 -10.86 -3.48 16.44
CA PRO A 231 -11.59 -2.52 15.60
C PRO A 231 -11.29 -1.02 15.89
N TYR A 232 -10.37 -0.71 16.79
CA TYR A 232 -10.03 0.67 17.20
C TYR A 232 -8.69 1.17 16.65
N ALA A 233 -8.43 0.91 15.36
CA ALA A 233 -7.19 1.34 14.72
C ALA A 233 -6.91 2.84 14.94
N GLY A 234 -5.71 3.15 15.41
CA GLY A 234 -5.29 4.52 15.72
C GLY A 234 -5.53 4.95 17.17
N ALA A 235 -6.17 4.15 18.03
CA ALA A 235 -6.26 4.43 19.47
C ALA A 235 -5.22 3.63 20.28
N ASP A 236 -4.62 4.25 21.30
CA ASP A 236 -3.62 3.63 22.18
C ASP A 236 -3.84 3.83 23.68
N HIS A 237 -4.89 4.55 24.07
CA HIS A 237 -5.26 4.80 25.46
C HIS A 237 -6.77 4.67 25.67
N GLY A 238 -7.17 4.39 26.91
CA GLY A 238 -8.57 4.21 27.31
C GLY A 238 -8.91 2.80 27.77
N ASP A 239 -9.98 2.66 28.56
CA ASP A 239 -10.33 1.41 29.25
C ASP A 239 -10.74 0.27 28.32
N PHE A 240 -11.13 0.57 27.08
CA PHE A 240 -11.51 -0.43 26.08
C PHE A 240 -10.28 -1.12 25.45
N ILE A 241 -9.11 -0.46 25.39
CA ILE A 241 -7.91 -1.02 24.75
C ILE A 241 -7.50 -2.31 25.47
N GLY A 242 -7.39 -3.43 24.77
CA GLY A 242 -7.05 -4.72 25.40
C GLY A 242 -8.21 -5.36 26.17
N ASN A 243 -9.46 -4.91 25.98
CA ASN A 243 -10.66 -5.47 26.64
C ASN A 243 -11.89 -5.59 25.71
N THR A 244 -11.75 -5.35 24.41
CA THR A 244 -12.86 -5.39 23.44
C THR A 244 -13.18 -6.78 22.91
N LEU A 245 -12.28 -7.76 23.02
CA LEU A 245 -12.56 -9.10 22.52
C LEU A 245 -13.78 -9.70 23.23
N GLU A 246 -14.75 -10.17 22.44
CA GLU A 246 -15.93 -10.89 22.93
C GLU A 246 -15.74 -12.40 22.73
N SER A 247 -15.43 -12.84 21.51
CA SER A 247 -15.23 -14.26 21.20
C SER A 247 -14.40 -14.48 19.93
N VAL A 248 -13.69 -15.61 19.87
CA VAL A 248 -13.01 -16.13 18.67
C VAL A 248 -13.57 -17.51 18.35
N ASP A 249 -13.97 -17.74 17.10
CA ASP A 249 -14.41 -19.06 16.61
C ASP A 249 -13.25 -19.74 15.86
N GLU A 250 -12.42 -20.49 16.59
CA GLU A 250 -11.26 -21.19 16.01
C GLU A 250 -11.67 -22.29 15.01
N ALA A 251 -12.88 -22.84 15.13
CA ALA A 251 -13.37 -23.86 14.21
C ALA A 251 -13.55 -23.31 12.79
N SER A 252 -13.68 -21.99 12.63
CA SER A 252 -13.82 -21.35 11.31
C SER A 252 -12.57 -21.52 10.43
N VAL A 253 -11.40 -21.78 11.02
CA VAL A 253 -10.11 -21.97 10.31
C VAL A 253 -9.52 -23.35 10.48
N ALA A 254 -10.15 -24.25 11.23
CA ALA A 254 -9.63 -25.59 11.52
C ALA A 254 -9.43 -26.47 10.26
N HIS A 255 -10.07 -26.11 9.15
CA HIS A 255 -9.95 -26.81 7.87
C HIS A 255 -8.69 -26.42 7.07
N ILE A 256 -7.98 -25.36 7.48
CA ILE A 256 -6.78 -24.87 6.78
C ILE A 256 -5.59 -25.79 7.10
N PRO A 257 -4.96 -26.41 6.09
CA PRO A 257 -3.88 -27.37 6.32
C PRO A 257 -2.64 -26.72 6.96
N GLY A 258 -1.98 -27.42 7.87
CA GLY A 258 -0.75 -26.93 8.50
C GLY A 258 -0.95 -25.74 9.47
N LEU A 259 -2.19 -25.40 9.84
CA LEU A 259 -2.46 -24.49 10.96
C LEU A 259 -1.92 -25.09 12.26
N ARG A 260 -1.11 -24.32 12.99
CA ARG A 260 -0.44 -24.76 14.24
C ARG A 260 -1.13 -24.23 15.49
N ALA A 261 -1.52 -22.95 15.49
CA ALA A 261 -2.16 -22.33 16.64
C ALA A 261 -2.98 -21.10 16.25
N VAL A 262 -4.06 -20.88 17.00
CA VAL A 262 -4.68 -19.56 17.18
C VAL A 262 -4.32 -19.11 18.60
N VAL A 263 -3.66 -17.97 18.73
CA VAL A 263 -3.15 -17.43 19.99
C VAL A 263 -4.00 -16.23 20.37
N VAL A 264 -4.67 -16.31 21.52
CA VAL A 264 -5.56 -15.26 22.01
C VAL A 264 -5.11 -14.80 23.39
N ILE A 265 -4.74 -13.53 23.52
CA ILE A 265 -4.36 -12.89 24.79
C ILE A 265 -5.08 -11.53 24.84
N ARG A 266 -6.26 -11.50 25.48
CA ARG A 266 -7.14 -10.33 25.47
C ARG A 266 -7.41 -9.87 24.02
N ASP A 267 -7.07 -8.64 23.64
CA ASP A 267 -7.30 -8.14 22.27
C ASP A 267 -6.15 -8.48 21.32
N PHE A 268 -5.07 -9.10 21.79
CA PHE A 268 -4.06 -9.67 20.92
C PHE A 268 -4.54 -11.01 20.37
N ILE A 269 -4.62 -11.11 19.05
CA ILE A 269 -4.94 -12.36 18.35
C ILE A 269 -3.90 -12.57 17.26
N GLY A 270 -3.34 -13.77 17.18
CA GLY A 270 -2.57 -14.18 16.01
C GLY A 270 -2.75 -15.65 15.66
N VAL A 271 -2.42 -15.97 14.43
CA VAL A 271 -2.50 -17.31 13.85
C VAL A 271 -1.10 -17.71 13.40
N VAL A 272 -0.76 -18.99 13.57
CA VAL A 272 0.53 -19.55 13.15
C VAL A 272 0.26 -20.77 12.27
N ALA A 273 0.92 -20.84 11.11
CA ALA A 273 0.84 -21.97 10.19
C ALA A 273 2.23 -22.35 9.64
N GLU A 274 2.34 -23.54 9.06
CA GLU A 274 3.56 -24.02 8.40
C GLU A 274 3.90 -23.24 7.13
N ARG A 275 2.90 -22.69 6.44
CA ARG A 275 3.04 -21.96 5.17
C ARG A 275 2.45 -20.57 5.28
N GLU A 276 3.02 -19.62 4.55
CA GLU A 276 2.63 -18.21 4.59
C GLU A 276 1.21 -17.98 4.12
N GLU A 277 0.85 -18.56 2.98
CA GLU A 277 -0.48 -18.47 2.37
C GLU A 277 -1.58 -19.07 3.25
N HIS A 278 -1.27 -20.06 4.09
CA HIS A 278 -2.21 -20.63 5.03
C HIS A 278 -2.41 -19.73 6.24
N ALA A 279 -1.35 -19.08 6.74
CA ALA A 279 -1.47 -18.07 7.80
C ALA A 279 -2.27 -16.85 7.30
N GLU A 280 -2.06 -16.44 6.04
CA GLU A 280 -2.81 -15.38 5.38
C GLU A 280 -4.28 -15.77 5.14
N GLN A 281 -4.56 -17.01 4.75
CA GLN A 281 -5.93 -17.52 4.64
C GLN A 281 -6.62 -17.52 6.02
N ALA A 282 -5.94 -18.00 7.05
CA ALA A 282 -6.46 -18.03 8.42
C ALA A 282 -6.75 -16.62 8.96
N LEU A 283 -5.89 -15.64 8.67
CA LEU A 283 -6.13 -14.22 8.98
C LEU A 283 -7.48 -13.72 8.42
N ARG A 284 -7.84 -14.15 7.20
CA ARG A 284 -9.05 -13.69 6.50
C ARG A 284 -10.31 -14.44 6.91
N GLU A 285 -10.17 -15.71 7.27
CA GLU A 285 -11.31 -16.59 7.54
C GLU A 285 -11.64 -16.75 9.03
N LEU A 286 -10.74 -16.34 9.93
CA LEU A 286 -10.97 -16.40 11.38
C LEU A 286 -12.14 -15.48 11.76
N ARG A 287 -13.19 -16.05 12.34
CA ARG A 287 -14.36 -15.31 12.79
C ARG A 287 -14.12 -14.78 14.19
N VAL A 288 -13.99 -13.46 14.31
CA VAL A 288 -13.80 -12.76 15.58
C VAL A 288 -14.98 -11.82 15.84
N ARG A 289 -15.47 -11.79 17.07
CA ARG A 289 -16.47 -10.82 17.53
C ARG A 289 -15.84 -9.88 18.55
N TRP A 290 -16.07 -8.60 18.33
CA TRP A 290 -15.58 -7.51 19.16
C TRP A 290 -16.76 -6.76 19.77
N LYS A 291 -16.60 -6.33 21.02
CA LYS A 291 -17.50 -5.38 21.67
C LYS A 291 -17.40 -4.02 20.96
N PRO A 292 -18.46 -3.19 21.00
CA PRO A 292 -18.39 -1.81 20.55
C PRO A 292 -17.27 -1.05 21.24
N CYS A 293 -16.51 -0.27 20.48
CA CYS A 293 -15.50 0.66 20.99
C CYS A 293 -15.89 2.10 20.66
N PRO A 294 -15.40 3.09 21.42
CA PRO A 294 -15.45 4.48 20.98
C PRO A 294 -14.72 4.60 19.63
N GLY A 295 -15.29 5.34 18.68
CA GLY A 295 -14.54 5.69 17.46
C GLY A 295 -13.61 6.87 17.69
N LEU A 296 -12.93 7.30 16.62
CA LEU A 296 -12.04 8.45 16.64
C LEU A 296 -12.82 9.74 16.32
N PRO A 297 -12.33 10.92 16.74
CA PRO A 297 -12.83 12.18 16.20
C PRO A 297 -12.55 12.25 14.69
N ASP A 298 -13.41 12.96 13.95
CA ASP A 298 -13.13 13.26 12.54
C ASP A 298 -11.99 14.28 12.47
N LEU A 299 -10.87 13.88 11.86
CA LEU A 299 -9.68 14.70 11.70
C LEU A 299 -9.30 14.87 10.22
N GLY A 300 -10.27 14.70 9.31
CA GLY A 300 -10.05 14.75 7.85
C GLY A 300 -9.80 16.15 7.28
N HIS A 301 -10.10 17.21 8.04
CA HIS A 301 -9.97 18.60 7.60
C HIS A 301 -9.29 19.49 8.66
N PRO A 302 -8.58 20.56 8.23
CA PRO A 302 -7.78 21.40 9.14
C PRO A 302 -8.57 22.02 10.31
N GLU A 303 -9.82 22.44 10.08
CA GLU A 303 -10.67 23.03 11.12
C GLU A 303 -11.00 22.02 12.21
N ALA A 304 -11.26 20.77 11.82
CA ALA A 304 -11.56 19.68 12.75
C ALA A 304 -10.32 19.29 13.56
N VAL A 305 -9.14 19.24 12.92
CA VAL A 305 -7.85 19.04 13.59
C VAL A 305 -7.59 20.16 14.60
N GLN A 306 -7.75 21.41 14.18
CA GLN A 306 -7.57 22.56 15.06
C GLN A 306 -8.49 22.47 16.28
N GLN A 307 -9.77 22.18 16.08
CA GLN A 307 -10.73 22.09 17.18
C GLN A 307 -10.39 20.94 18.13
N ALA A 308 -10.09 19.75 17.60
CA ALA A 308 -9.72 18.59 18.40
C ALA A 308 -8.46 18.85 19.26
N LEU A 309 -7.47 19.56 18.72
CA LEU A 309 -6.26 19.93 19.48
C LEU A 309 -6.54 20.96 20.58
N ARG A 310 -7.48 21.88 20.38
CA ARG A 310 -7.91 22.83 21.41
C ARG A 310 -8.68 22.16 22.54
N ASP A 311 -9.50 21.18 22.20
CA ASP A 311 -10.34 20.45 23.15
C ASP A 311 -9.56 19.36 23.91
N ASN A 312 -8.38 18.98 23.41
CA ASN A 312 -7.55 17.94 24.03
C ASN A 312 -6.94 18.44 25.37
N PRO A 313 -7.01 17.64 26.46
CA PRO A 313 -6.39 18.03 27.72
C PRO A 313 -4.90 18.29 27.59
N ALA A 314 -4.44 19.44 28.09
CA ALA A 314 -3.05 19.86 27.95
C ALA A 314 -2.49 20.44 29.26
N THR A 315 -1.17 20.30 29.43
CA THR A 315 -0.40 21.03 30.43
C THR A 315 0.48 22.05 29.70
N GLN A 316 0.27 23.34 29.97
CA GLN A 316 1.09 24.39 29.35
C GLN A 316 2.42 24.55 30.09
N ARG A 317 3.52 24.51 29.34
CA ARG A 317 4.86 24.91 29.80
C ARG A 317 5.30 26.20 29.12
N ARG A 318 5.64 27.21 29.93
CA ARG A 318 6.29 28.44 29.46
C ARG A 318 7.79 28.16 29.30
N LEU A 319 8.30 28.30 28.09
CA LEU A 319 9.71 28.04 27.76
C LEU A 319 10.56 29.31 27.75
N ILE A 320 10.00 30.40 27.22
CA ILE A 320 10.63 31.73 27.11
C ILE A 320 9.58 32.78 27.48
N ASP A 321 10.01 33.82 28.20
CA ASP A 321 9.24 35.03 28.50
C ASP A 321 10.22 36.21 28.65
N GLU A 322 10.55 36.86 27.53
CA GLU A 322 11.56 37.92 27.41
C GLU A 322 10.90 39.23 26.94
N GLY A 323 11.22 40.34 27.61
CA GLY A 323 10.63 41.66 27.32
C GLY A 323 9.19 41.83 27.83
N ASP A 324 8.49 42.90 27.42
CA ASP A 324 7.09 43.16 27.77
C ASP A 324 6.16 42.81 26.59
N VAL A 325 5.85 41.52 26.46
CA VAL A 325 5.08 40.97 25.33
C VAL A 325 3.64 41.49 25.29
N GLU A 326 3.00 41.68 26.44
CA GLU A 326 1.60 42.15 26.46
C GLU A 326 1.49 43.61 26.04
N VAL A 327 2.36 44.48 26.55
CA VAL A 327 2.39 45.90 26.13
C VAL A 327 2.74 45.99 24.66
N ALA A 328 3.80 45.30 24.21
CA ALA A 328 4.24 45.36 22.83
C ALA A 328 3.19 44.86 21.82
N ARG A 329 2.40 43.85 22.19
CA ARG A 329 1.23 43.40 21.40
C ARG A 329 0.13 44.44 21.38
N ALA A 330 -0.21 45.03 22.52
CA ALA A 330 -1.26 46.05 22.62
C ALA A 330 -0.91 47.33 21.85
N THR A 331 0.39 47.67 21.75
CA THR A 331 0.88 48.86 21.04
C THR A 331 1.39 48.60 19.63
N ALA A 332 1.23 47.39 19.09
CA ALA A 332 1.66 47.07 17.73
C ALA A 332 0.92 47.98 16.72
N ALA A 333 1.68 48.61 15.81
CA ALA A 333 1.11 49.48 14.78
C ALA A 333 0.25 48.67 13.79
N GLN A 334 0.66 47.43 13.53
CA GLN A 334 -0.11 46.48 12.72
C GLN A 334 -0.15 45.11 13.41
N PRO A 335 -1.22 44.78 14.15
CA PRO A 335 -1.42 43.46 14.74
C PRO A 335 -1.60 42.38 13.66
N MET A 336 -0.96 41.21 13.87
CA MET A 336 -0.92 40.12 12.90
C MET A 336 -1.06 38.75 13.56
N ASP A 337 -2.12 38.50 14.32
CA ASP A 337 -2.33 37.17 14.91
C ASP A 337 -2.59 36.11 13.83
N ARG A 338 -1.89 34.96 13.91
CA ARG A 338 -1.95 33.86 12.94
C ARG A 338 -2.09 32.50 13.63
N THR A 339 -2.84 31.63 12.96
CA THR A 339 -2.96 30.22 13.32
C THR A 339 -2.48 29.37 12.14
N TYR A 340 -1.61 28.42 12.42
CA TYR A 340 -1.09 27.43 11.49
C TYR A 340 -1.48 26.03 12.00
N VAL A 341 -1.84 25.13 11.09
CA VAL A 341 -2.30 23.77 11.42
C VAL A 341 -1.52 22.75 10.61
N TRP A 342 -0.99 21.72 11.26
CA TRP A 342 -0.29 20.61 10.63
C TRP A 342 -1.13 19.33 10.71
N PRO A 343 -1.27 18.54 9.62
CA PRO A 343 -2.11 17.34 9.60
C PRO A 343 -1.41 16.10 10.18
N TYR A 344 -2.18 15.05 10.46
CA TYR A 344 -1.62 13.72 10.74
C TYR A 344 -1.08 13.07 9.46
N GLN A 345 0.07 12.41 9.55
CA GLN A 345 0.78 11.79 8.41
C GLN A 345 1.31 10.40 8.77
N LEU A 346 1.54 9.56 7.76
CA LEU A 346 2.16 8.24 7.88
C LEU A 346 3.67 8.31 7.67
N HIS A 347 4.40 7.34 8.25
CA HIS A 347 5.78 7.07 7.83
C HIS A 347 5.80 6.45 6.44
N ALA A 348 4.79 5.64 6.14
CA ALA A 348 4.55 5.07 4.82
C ALA A 348 5.81 4.35 4.28
N SER A 349 6.33 3.39 5.04
CA SER A 349 7.49 2.60 4.59
C SER A 349 7.13 1.73 3.36
N LEU A 350 8.06 1.56 2.42
CA LEU A 350 7.79 0.90 1.13
C LEU A 350 7.35 -0.56 1.28
N GLY A 351 7.93 -1.27 2.25
CA GLY A 351 7.52 -2.61 2.66
C GLY A 351 6.84 -2.57 4.03
N PRO A 352 5.77 -3.36 4.27
CA PRO A 352 5.19 -3.52 5.60
C PRO A 352 6.20 -4.09 6.60
N SER A 353 6.02 -3.78 7.87
CA SER A 353 6.91 -4.26 8.94
C SER A 353 6.89 -5.79 9.05
N CYS A 354 8.08 -6.37 9.26
CA CYS A 354 8.29 -7.81 9.42
C CYS A 354 9.33 -8.06 10.51
N ALA A 355 9.16 -9.16 11.26
CA ALA A 355 10.11 -9.64 12.25
C ALA A 355 10.09 -11.17 12.34
N VAL A 356 11.20 -11.73 12.78
CA VAL A 356 11.32 -13.15 13.15
C VAL A 356 11.69 -13.24 14.61
N ALA A 357 11.01 -14.10 15.36
CA ALA A 357 11.35 -14.38 16.76
C ALA A 357 11.54 -15.89 16.96
N HIS A 358 12.45 -16.25 17.86
CA HIS A 358 12.70 -17.62 18.28
C HIS A 358 12.76 -17.69 19.80
N TRP A 359 11.68 -18.20 20.39
CA TRP A 359 11.57 -18.50 21.80
C TRP A 359 12.16 -19.88 22.11
N GLN A 360 12.98 -19.94 23.15
CA GLN A 360 13.53 -21.17 23.71
C GLN A 360 13.11 -21.29 25.18
N GLY A 361 12.15 -22.17 25.44
CA GLY A 361 11.64 -22.46 26.77
C GLY A 361 12.55 -23.40 27.58
N PRO A 362 12.20 -23.66 28.85
CA PRO A 362 13.03 -24.44 29.78
C PRO A 362 13.43 -25.84 29.28
N GLU A 363 12.54 -26.51 28.53
CA GLU A 363 12.81 -27.82 27.96
C GLU A 363 13.91 -27.77 26.89
N GLN A 364 13.90 -26.71 26.08
CA GLN A 364 14.85 -26.50 24.98
C GLN A 364 16.19 -25.99 25.49
N THR A 365 16.18 -25.26 26.59
CA THR A 365 17.37 -24.76 27.29
C THR A 365 17.93 -25.75 28.32
N GLN A 366 17.49 -27.01 28.30
CA GLN A 366 17.94 -28.08 29.22
C GLN A 366 17.87 -27.69 30.72
N GLY A 367 16.83 -26.95 31.10
CA GLY A 367 16.61 -26.48 32.47
C GLY A 367 17.26 -25.13 32.79
N GLU A 368 18.00 -24.51 31.86
CA GLU A 368 18.43 -23.12 32.00
C GLU A 368 17.27 -22.13 31.83
N ARG A 369 17.53 -20.85 32.11
CA ARG A 369 16.53 -19.77 31.93
C ARG A 369 16.08 -19.69 30.47
N PRO A 370 14.79 -19.41 30.20
CA PRO A 370 14.31 -19.22 28.83
C PRO A 370 15.06 -18.09 28.13
N ARG A 371 15.22 -18.23 26.81
CA ARG A 371 15.88 -17.25 25.95
C ARG A 371 14.98 -16.85 24.78
N LEU A 372 15.19 -15.65 24.25
CA LEU A 372 14.46 -15.14 23.10
C LEU A 372 15.43 -14.44 22.15
N ALA A 373 15.54 -14.93 20.91
CA ALA A 373 16.21 -14.21 19.84
C ALA A 373 15.18 -13.55 18.92
N VAL A 374 15.40 -12.30 18.52
CA VAL A 374 14.52 -11.55 17.63
C VAL A 374 15.34 -10.85 16.55
N TRP A 375 14.96 -11.07 15.29
CA TRP A 375 15.48 -10.40 14.11
C TRP A 375 14.42 -9.41 13.62
N ALA A 376 14.72 -8.12 13.69
CA ALA A 376 13.74 -7.07 13.42
C ALA A 376 14.37 -5.88 12.69
N GLY A 377 13.51 -5.15 11.98
CA GLY A 377 13.85 -3.89 11.31
C GLY A 377 13.86 -2.66 12.22
N THR A 378 13.83 -2.84 13.54
CA THR A 378 13.66 -1.76 14.54
C THR A 378 14.69 -0.63 14.41
N GLN A 379 14.24 0.60 14.69
CA GLN A 379 15.10 1.77 14.83
C GLN A 379 15.83 1.81 16.19
N ASN A 380 15.28 1.15 17.21
CA ASN A 380 15.69 1.30 18.61
C ASN A 380 15.90 -0.08 19.27
N PRO A 381 16.94 -0.85 18.88
CA PRO A 381 17.13 -2.22 19.36
C PRO A 381 17.12 -2.36 20.88
N HIS A 382 17.86 -1.53 21.61
CA HIS A 382 17.90 -1.61 23.08
C HIS A 382 16.58 -1.22 23.75
N VAL A 383 15.81 -0.31 23.15
CA VAL A 383 14.47 0.07 23.66
C VAL A 383 13.47 -1.06 23.42
N LEU A 384 13.48 -1.63 22.23
CA LEU A 384 12.65 -2.80 21.92
C LEU A 384 13.00 -3.98 22.84
N ARG A 385 14.28 -4.17 23.18
CA ARG A 385 14.72 -5.20 24.14
C ARG A 385 14.04 -5.06 25.49
N ALA A 386 13.97 -3.83 26.00
CA ALA A 386 13.34 -3.52 27.28
C ALA A 386 11.82 -3.76 27.24
N ASP A 387 11.16 -3.38 26.14
CA ASP A 387 9.74 -3.65 25.93
C ASP A 387 9.45 -5.16 25.84
N LEU A 388 10.28 -5.92 25.12
CA LEU A 388 10.18 -7.38 25.04
C LEU A 388 10.47 -8.04 26.39
N ALA A 389 11.44 -7.55 27.17
CA ALA A 389 11.73 -8.04 28.52
C ALA A 389 10.49 -7.95 29.40
N ARG A 390 9.80 -6.81 29.35
CA ARG A 390 8.55 -6.57 30.08
C ARG A 390 7.41 -7.45 29.56
N LEU A 391 7.21 -7.54 28.25
CA LEU A 391 6.15 -8.35 27.62
C LEU A 391 6.32 -9.85 27.92
N MET A 392 7.56 -10.33 27.93
CA MET A 392 7.89 -11.74 28.02
C MET A 392 8.18 -12.19 29.46
N GLY A 393 8.31 -11.24 30.40
CA GLY A 393 8.67 -11.54 31.79
C GLY A 393 10.10 -12.07 31.92
N LEU A 394 11.02 -11.61 31.06
CA LEU A 394 12.42 -12.03 31.03
C LEU A 394 13.35 -10.91 31.51
N PRO A 395 14.53 -11.24 32.07
CA PRO A 395 15.65 -10.32 32.11
C PRO A 395 16.00 -9.87 30.69
N ASP A 396 16.36 -8.60 30.52
CA ASP A 396 16.80 -8.06 29.22
C ASP A 396 17.97 -8.86 28.63
N VAL A 397 18.95 -9.26 29.45
CA VAL A 397 20.12 -10.09 29.06
C VAL A 397 19.76 -11.49 28.54
N ALA A 398 18.52 -11.94 28.71
CA ALA A 398 18.03 -13.21 28.14
C ALA A 398 17.41 -13.03 26.74
N ILE A 399 17.39 -11.80 26.23
CA ILE A 399 16.83 -11.45 24.92
C ILE A 399 17.96 -10.95 24.02
N ASP A 400 18.09 -11.54 22.85
CA ASP A 400 19.04 -11.14 21.82
C ASP A 400 18.27 -10.47 20.68
N LEU A 401 18.53 -9.18 20.46
CA LEU A 401 18.00 -8.43 19.32
C LEU A 401 19.09 -8.21 18.27
N VAL A 402 18.83 -8.75 17.09
CA VAL A 402 19.67 -8.62 15.90
C VAL A 402 18.95 -7.71 14.91
N ARG A 403 19.58 -6.58 14.58
CA ARG A 403 19.06 -5.68 13.55
C ARG A 403 19.35 -6.26 12.17
N LEU A 404 18.30 -6.53 11.40
CA LEU A 404 18.39 -6.81 9.96
C LEU A 404 17.92 -5.62 9.13
N GLU A 405 18.34 -5.57 7.87
CA GLU A 405 17.87 -4.55 6.91
C GLU A 405 16.33 -4.58 6.78
N ALA A 406 15.74 -3.40 6.61
CA ALA A 406 14.28 -3.24 6.49
C ALA A 406 13.94 -2.14 5.49
N SER A 407 12.68 -2.06 5.10
CA SER A 407 12.18 -1.19 4.03
C SER A 407 12.02 0.30 4.41
N GLY A 408 12.94 0.83 5.22
CA GLY A 408 12.89 2.16 5.80
C GLY A 408 11.95 2.26 7.01
N CYS A 409 12.14 3.28 7.84
CA CYS A 409 11.23 3.57 8.98
C CYS A 409 10.91 5.06 9.14
N TYR A 410 11.82 5.97 8.74
CA TYR A 410 11.63 7.44 8.79
C TYR A 410 11.20 7.99 10.16
N GLY A 411 11.48 7.25 11.22
CA GLY A 411 10.88 7.42 12.53
C GLY A 411 10.48 6.07 13.13
N ARG A 412 9.55 6.09 14.10
CA ARG A 412 9.02 4.85 14.70
C ARG A 412 7.74 4.40 14.00
N ASN A 413 7.86 3.47 13.07
CA ASN A 413 6.78 2.78 12.36
C ASN A 413 6.38 1.46 13.08
N GLY A 414 5.72 0.53 12.39
CA GLY A 414 5.26 -0.75 12.95
C GLY A 414 6.34 -1.79 13.28
N ALA A 415 7.63 -1.51 13.08
CA ALA A 415 8.71 -2.49 13.22
C ALA A 415 8.86 -3.04 14.66
N ASP A 416 8.64 -2.20 15.66
CA ASP A 416 8.68 -2.61 17.07
C ASP A 416 7.44 -3.44 17.44
N ASP A 417 6.29 -3.06 16.88
CA ASP A 417 5.00 -3.70 17.14
C ASP A 417 4.99 -5.14 16.59
N VAL A 418 5.44 -5.35 15.35
CA VAL A 418 5.50 -6.69 14.72
C VAL A 418 6.55 -7.60 15.37
N ALA A 419 7.63 -7.03 15.92
CA ALA A 419 8.62 -7.80 16.66
C ALA A 419 8.05 -8.36 17.97
N ALA A 420 7.23 -7.58 18.66
CA ALA A 420 6.50 -8.03 19.84
C ALA A 420 5.42 -9.07 19.50
N ASP A 421 4.72 -8.90 18.37
CA ASP A 421 3.78 -9.89 17.85
C ASP A 421 4.50 -11.24 17.58
N ALA A 422 5.64 -11.21 16.89
CA ALA A 422 6.44 -12.41 16.61
C ALA A 422 6.91 -13.11 17.89
N ALA A 423 7.35 -12.36 18.90
CA ALA A 423 7.79 -12.92 20.18
C ALA A 423 6.66 -13.67 20.90
N LEU A 424 5.44 -13.12 20.93
CA LEU A 424 4.27 -13.78 21.52
C LEU A 424 3.90 -15.07 20.77
N LEU A 425 3.86 -15.02 19.44
CA LEU A 425 3.51 -16.18 18.62
C LEU A 425 4.58 -17.27 18.69
N SER A 426 5.86 -16.92 18.67
CA SER A 426 6.97 -17.87 18.82
C SER A 426 6.93 -18.57 20.18
N ARG A 427 6.65 -17.83 21.28
CA ARG A 427 6.48 -18.42 22.60
C ARG A 427 5.32 -19.41 22.66
N ALA A 428 4.20 -19.10 22.00
CA ALA A 428 3.02 -19.96 22.02
C ALA A 428 3.25 -21.32 21.35
N VAL A 429 4.10 -21.37 20.32
CA VAL A 429 4.36 -22.61 19.54
C VAL A 429 5.72 -23.25 19.83
N GLY A 430 6.61 -22.58 20.56
CA GLY A 430 7.94 -23.08 20.90
C GLY A 430 8.87 -23.26 19.68
N ALA A 431 8.67 -22.50 18.61
CA ALA A 431 9.42 -22.59 17.36
C ALA A 431 9.69 -21.18 16.78
N PRO A 432 10.66 -21.02 15.84
CA PRO A 432 10.84 -19.74 15.16
C PRO A 432 9.58 -19.33 14.39
N VAL A 433 9.13 -18.10 14.55
CA VAL A 433 7.94 -17.56 13.85
C VAL A 433 8.31 -16.25 13.16
N ARG A 434 8.03 -16.19 11.86
CA ARG A 434 8.08 -14.96 11.05
C ARG A 434 6.70 -14.32 10.99
N VAL A 435 6.59 -13.07 11.41
CA VAL A 435 5.35 -12.27 11.32
C VAL A 435 5.58 -11.08 10.40
N GLN A 436 4.64 -10.87 9.50
CA GLN A 436 4.62 -9.74 8.58
C GLN A 436 3.24 -9.10 8.63
N LEU A 437 3.19 -7.77 8.77
CA LEU A 437 1.94 -7.02 8.68
C LEU A 437 1.47 -6.94 7.22
N THR A 438 0.16 -6.92 7.01
CA THR A 438 -0.37 -6.51 5.71
C THR A 438 -0.16 -5.00 5.51
N ARG A 439 -0.24 -4.51 4.27
CA ARG A 439 -0.18 -3.06 3.98
C ARG A 439 -1.25 -2.29 4.76
N GLU A 440 -2.48 -2.82 4.77
CA GLU A 440 -3.60 -2.27 5.54
C GLU A 440 -3.27 -2.20 7.03
N GLN A 441 -2.72 -3.26 7.61
CA GLN A 441 -2.35 -3.26 9.02
C GLN A 441 -1.24 -2.25 9.34
N GLU A 442 -0.21 -2.14 8.49
CA GLU A 442 0.83 -1.12 8.66
C GLU A 442 0.21 0.28 8.66
N HIS A 443 -0.53 0.64 7.60
CA HIS A 443 -1.10 1.98 7.45
C HIS A 443 -2.12 2.33 8.53
N LEU A 444 -2.93 1.36 8.98
CA LEU A 444 -3.89 1.59 10.05
C LEU A 444 -3.20 1.70 11.42
N TRP A 445 -2.21 0.87 11.72
CA TRP A 445 -1.68 0.71 13.09
C TRP A 445 -0.31 1.33 13.36
N GLU A 446 0.50 1.66 12.35
CA GLU A 446 1.78 2.33 12.59
C GLU A 446 1.55 3.63 13.37
N PRO A 447 2.45 4.02 14.30
CA PRO A 447 2.36 5.34 14.91
C PRO A 447 2.30 6.43 13.84
N LYS A 448 1.48 7.46 14.02
CA LYS A 448 1.38 8.55 13.05
C LYS A 448 2.38 9.65 13.36
N GLY A 449 2.86 10.36 12.33
CA GLY A 449 3.37 11.72 12.49
C GLY A 449 2.22 12.60 12.96
N THR A 450 2.35 13.20 14.14
CA THR A 450 1.22 13.88 14.77
C THR A 450 0.85 15.20 14.10
N ALA A 451 -0.44 15.52 14.13
CA ALA A 451 -0.93 16.88 13.90
C ALA A 451 -0.38 17.87 14.93
N GLN A 452 -0.39 19.15 14.58
CA GLN A 452 0.12 20.22 15.44
C GLN A 452 -0.65 21.52 15.21
N LEU A 453 -0.94 22.24 16.30
CA LEU A 453 -1.57 23.56 16.25
C LEU A 453 -0.54 24.60 16.71
N MET A 454 -0.25 25.57 15.87
CA MET A 454 0.73 26.62 16.15
C MET A 454 0.08 27.99 16.04
N GLN A 455 0.21 28.81 17.06
CA GLN A 455 -0.38 30.14 17.12
C GLN A 455 0.74 31.15 17.33
N VAL A 456 0.78 32.16 16.48
CA VAL A 456 1.71 33.29 16.59
C VAL A 456 0.87 34.53 16.80
N ARG A 457 1.06 35.21 17.92
CA ARG A 457 0.41 36.47 18.25
C ARG A 457 1.46 37.58 18.28
N GLY A 458 1.20 38.70 17.62
CA GLY A 458 2.25 39.69 17.40
C GLY A 458 1.88 40.73 16.34
N GLY A 459 2.88 41.34 15.72
CA GLY A 459 2.66 42.35 14.70
C GLY A 459 3.92 43.15 14.37
N LEU A 460 3.74 44.26 13.67
CA LEU A 460 4.80 45.20 13.31
C LEU A 460 4.71 46.49 14.12
N LYS A 461 5.87 47.09 14.40
CA LYS A 461 6.00 48.49 14.81
C LYS A 461 5.81 49.40 13.58
N ALA A 462 5.70 50.71 13.81
CA ALA A 462 5.52 51.69 12.74
C ALA A 462 6.71 51.77 11.76
N ASP A 463 7.90 51.34 12.18
CA ASP A 463 9.12 51.29 11.35
C ASP A 463 9.28 49.97 10.56
N GLY A 464 8.31 49.06 10.65
CA GLY A 464 8.33 47.76 9.98
C GLY A 464 9.14 46.68 10.72
N SER A 465 9.74 46.97 11.88
CA SER A 465 10.36 45.94 12.72
C SER A 465 9.30 45.14 13.51
N PRO A 466 9.58 43.88 13.92
CA PRO A 466 8.65 43.09 14.72
C PRO A 466 8.34 43.77 16.07
N ALA A 467 7.05 43.91 16.38
CA ALA A 467 6.60 44.44 17.67
C ALA A 467 6.71 43.42 18.78
N ALA A 468 6.16 42.21 18.57
CA ALA A 468 6.23 41.12 19.53
C ALA A 468 6.09 39.77 18.82
N TYR A 469 6.59 38.71 19.45
CA TYR A 469 6.46 37.34 19.00
C TYR A 469 6.01 36.45 20.16
N ASP A 470 4.71 36.17 20.24
CA ASP A 470 4.12 35.28 21.23
C ASP A 470 3.66 33.98 20.56
N PHE A 471 4.48 32.95 20.72
CA PHE A 471 4.30 31.65 20.08
C PHE A 471 3.76 30.61 21.05
N GLU A 472 2.77 29.88 20.61
CA GLU A 472 2.16 28.78 21.34
C GLU A 472 1.98 27.58 20.41
N THR A 473 2.40 26.40 20.86
CA THR A 473 2.39 25.18 20.03
C THR A 473 1.84 23.99 20.80
N SER A 474 0.93 23.23 20.17
CA SER A 474 0.22 22.10 20.78
C SER A 474 0.54 20.83 19.99
N TYR A 475 1.20 19.87 20.65
CA TYR A 475 1.78 18.68 20.01
C TYR A 475 1.42 17.40 20.80
N PRO A 476 0.47 16.58 20.34
CA PRO A 476 0.02 15.40 21.06
C PRO A 476 0.89 14.17 20.77
N SER A 477 1.74 13.79 21.73
CA SER A 477 2.63 12.64 21.57
C SER A 477 2.95 11.95 22.89
N ASN A 478 3.05 10.62 22.84
CA ASN A 478 3.45 9.75 23.95
C ASN A 478 4.55 8.74 23.53
N GLY A 479 5.19 8.97 22.39
CA GLY A 479 6.15 8.03 21.82
C GLY A 479 5.57 6.66 21.42
N ALA A 480 4.24 6.52 21.36
CA ALA A 480 3.40 5.39 20.95
C ALA A 480 3.76 4.00 21.52
N PRO A 481 3.52 3.70 22.80
CA PRO A 481 3.91 2.41 23.42
C PRO A 481 3.71 1.16 22.54
N THR A 482 4.64 0.21 22.62
CA THR A 482 4.63 -1.00 21.78
C THR A 482 3.29 -1.73 21.90
N LEU A 483 2.63 -1.96 20.76
CA LEU A 483 1.21 -2.27 20.69
C LEU A 483 0.84 -3.54 21.48
N ALA A 484 1.67 -4.58 21.40
CA ALA A 484 1.45 -5.83 22.12
C ALA A 484 1.42 -5.64 23.65
N LEU A 485 2.16 -4.66 24.22
CA LEU A 485 2.10 -4.34 25.65
C LEU A 485 0.71 -3.82 26.06
N LEU A 486 0.08 -3.03 25.17
CA LEU A 486 -1.26 -2.45 25.38
C LEU A 486 -2.35 -3.51 25.16
N LEU A 487 -2.28 -4.25 24.05
CA LEU A 487 -3.30 -5.25 23.69
C LEU A 487 -3.38 -6.39 24.71
N THR A 488 -2.25 -6.76 25.32
CA THR A 488 -2.18 -7.79 26.38
C THR A 488 -2.39 -7.24 27.79
N ARG A 489 -2.48 -5.92 27.96
CA ARG A 489 -2.51 -5.23 29.26
C ARG A 489 -1.31 -5.56 30.16
N THR A 490 -0.16 -5.80 29.55
CA THR A 490 1.12 -5.83 30.27
C THR A 490 1.46 -4.45 30.84
N ILE A 491 1.00 -3.40 30.15
CA ILE A 491 0.97 -2.02 30.66
C ILE A 491 -0.44 -1.48 30.58
N GLU A 492 -0.76 -0.51 31.45
CA GLU A 492 -2.04 0.17 31.39
C GLU A 492 -2.05 1.22 30.26
N PRO A 493 -3.11 1.25 29.41
CA PRO A 493 -3.24 2.16 28.27
C PRO A 493 -3.66 3.57 28.75
N ARG A 494 -2.74 4.28 29.38
CA ARG A 494 -2.96 5.62 29.96
C ARG A 494 -2.72 6.72 28.95
N ALA A 495 -3.51 7.79 29.04
CA ALA A 495 -3.30 9.03 28.31
C ALA A 495 -2.08 9.78 28.91
N GLN A 496 -0.89 9.44 28.43
CA GLN A 496 0.38 10.05 28.85
C GLN A 496 0.84 11.08 27.80
N ALA A 497 1.34 12.23 28.26
CA ALA A 497 1.97 13.23 27.40
C ALA A 497 3.49 13.20 27.55
N TYR A 498 4.21 13.40 26.44
CA TYR A 498 5.66 13.70 26.43
C TYR A 498 5.93 15.14 26.01
N GLU A 499 6.95 15.74 26.61
CA GLU A 499 7.48 17.08 26.33
C GLU A 499 8.29 17.06 25.03
N MET A 500 7.61 16.94 23.90
CA MET A 500 8.23 16.76 22.57
C MET A 500 7.84 17.85 21.58
N GLY A 501 6.90 18.73 21.93
CA GLY A 501 6.48 19.86 21.09
C GLY A 501 7.49 21.00 21.01
N ASP A 502 8.53 20.98 21.85
CA ASP A 502 9.50 22.07 22.03
C ASP A 502 10.67 22.08 21.05
N ARG A 503 10.78 21.09 20.15
CA ARG A 503 11.85 21.07 19.12
C ARG A 503 11.70 22.24 18.16
N THR A 504 12.77 23.01 17.99
CA THR A 504 12.78 24.26 17.21
C THR A 504 11.58 25.18 17.55
N ALA A 505 11.12 25.21 18.81
CA ALA A 505 10.02 26.10 19.22
C ALA A 505 10.47 27.56 19.45
N ARG A 506 11.77 27.78 19.66
CA ARG A 506 12.36 29.13 19.61
C ARG A 506 12.51 29.53 18.15
N PRO A 507 11.93 30.66 17.70
CA PRO A 507 12.18 31.14 16.36
C PRO A 507 13.68 31.49 16.20
N PRO A 508 14.25 31.39 14.99
CA PRO A 508 15.67 31.64 14.78
C PRO A 508 16.04 33.14 14.75
N TYR A 509 15.04 34.03 14.79
CA TYR A 509 15.21 35.48 14.64
C TYR A 509 15.19 36.21 15.98
N ASP A 510 15.84 37.36 16.00
CA ASP A 510 15.93 38.24 17.16
C ASP A 510 14.63 39.06 17.30
N TYR A 511 13.88 38.78 18.36
CA TYR A 511 12.68 39.52 18.75
C TYR A 511 12.91 40.19 20.10
N GLU A 512 12.65 41.49 20.21
CA GLU A 512 12.80 42.24 21.47
C GLU A 512 11.82 41.77 22.55
N HIS A 513 10.63 41.35 22.14
CA HIS A 513 9.56 40.88 23.00
C HIS A 513 9.14 39.48 22.55
N LEU A 514 9.66 38.45 23.22
CA LEU A 514 9.53 37.05 22.83
C LEU A 514 8.91 36.22 23.95
N ARG A 515 7.81 35.54 23.63
CA ARG A 515 7.22 34.53 24.51
C ARG A 515 7.02 33.24 23.75
N VAL A 516 7.37 32.12 24.38
CA VAL A 516 7.19 30.77 23.82
C VAL A 516 6.54 29.86 24.86
N ALA A 517 5.44 29.22 24.49
CA ALA A 517 4.81 28.16 25.27
C ALA A 517 4.51 26.91 24.45
N VAL A 518 4.51 25.77 25.13
CA VAL A 518 4.13 24.47 24.59
C VAL A 518 2.98 23.92 25.42
N ASN A 519 1.96 23.39 24.74
CA ASN A 519 0.86 22.69 25.37
C ASN A 519 1.12 21.17 25.22
N ASP A 520 1.69 20.56 26.25
CA ASP A 520 2.00 19.13 26.27
C ASP A 520 0.72 18.32 26.52
N MET A 521 0.44 17.36 25.66
CA MET A 521 -0.84 16.65 25.65
C MET A 521 -0.68 15.21 25.14
N PRO A 522 -1.56 14.28 25.55
CA PRO A 522 -1.56 12.90 25.05
C PRO A 522 -1.98 12.87 23.57
N PRO A 523 -1.58 11.82 22.81
CA PRO A 523 -2.03 11.61 21.42
C PRO A 523 -3.55 11.63 21.31
N VAL A 524 -4.11 12.30 20.30
CA VAL A 524 -5.52 12.09 19.90
C VAL A 524 -5.63 10.80 19.08
N ILE A 525 -4.64 10.60 18.21
CA ILE A 525 -4.39 9.37 17.47
C ILE A 525 -3.00 8.89 17.85
N ARG A 526 -2.83 7.57 18.01
CA ARG A 526 -1.54 6.91 18.28
C ARG A 526 -0.44 7.52 17.41
N ALA A 527 0.49 8.23 18.04
CA ALA A 527 1.47 9.04 17.33
C ALA A 527 2.87 8.95 17.93
N SER A 528 3.87 9.01 17.06
CA SER A 528 5.29 9.03 17.44
C SER A 528 6.08 9.92 16.48
N TRP A 529 7.39 9.98 16.68
CA TRP A 529 8.27 10.76 15.82
C TRP A 529 8.27 10.23 14.39
N LEU A 530 7.84 11.10 13.47
CA LEU A 530 8.08 11.05 12.04
C LEU A 530 9.18 12.05 11.72
N ARG A 531 10.04 11.77 10.74
CA ARG A 531 11.20 12.61 10.36
C ARG A 531 10.87 14.11 10.40
N GLY A 532 11.59 14.86 11.24
CA GLY A 532 11.36 16.29 11.53
C GLY A 532 10.63 16.56 12.85
N VAL A 533 9.81 15.62 13.33
CA VAL A 533 9.05 15.68 14.61
C VAL A 533 8.28 17.00 14.71
N SER A 534 8.31 17.72 15.84
CA SER A 534 7.64 19.02 15.98
C SER A 534 8.42 20.18 15.38
N ALA A 535 9.69 19.97 14.99
CA ALA A 535 10.53 21.03 14.44
C ALA A 535 10.08 21.46 13.05
N LEU A 536 9.68 20.51 12.20
CA LEU A 536 9.21 20.81 10.85
C LEU A 536 7.91 21.66 10.89
N PRO A 537 6.86 21.30 11.67
CA PRO A 537 5.69 22.17 11.83
C PRO A 537 6.01 23.51 12.50
N ASN A 538 6.81 23.54 13.57
CA ASN A 538 7.19 24.80 14.23
C ASN A 538 7.91 25.74 13.24
N SER A 539 8.85 25.22 12.45
CA SER A 539 9.52 25.99 11.41
C SER A 539 8.58 26.41 10.28
N PHE A 540 7.56 25.61 9.93
CA PHE A 540 6.52 26.05 9.00
C PHE A 540 5.82 27.33 9.51
N ALA A 541 5.42 27.36 10.78
CA ALA A 541 4.81 28.54 11.39
C ALA A 541 5.78 29.73 11.47
N HIS A 542 7.01 29.52 11.95
CA HIS A 542 8.02 30.57 12.07
C HIS A 542 8.36 31.21 10.70
N GLU A 543 8.65 30.38 9.70
CA GLU A 543 9.10 30.83 8.38
C GLU A 543 7.98 31.38 7.52
N SER A 544 6.74 30.91 7.67
CA SER A 544 5.60 31.56 7.03
C SER A 544 5.27 32.89 7.70
N TYR A 545 5.35 32.98 9.04
CA TYR A 545 5.02 34.22 9.75
C TYR A 545 6.01 35.35 9.44
N ILE A 546 7.32 35.10 9.46
CA ILE A 546 8.29 36.14 9.14
C ILE A 546 8.19 36.60 7.67
N ASP A 547 7.76 35.73 6.77
CA ASP A 547 7.50 36.07 5.37
C ASP A 547 6.27 37.00 5.24
N GLU A 548 5.24 36.76 6.04
CA GLU A 548 4.08 37.64 6.17
C GLU A 548 4.46 39.00 6.77
N LEU A 549 5.32 39.03 7.80
CA LEU A 549 5.86 40.27 8.36
C LEU A 549 6.66 41.07 7.31
N ALA A 550 7.55 40.41 6.57
CA ALA A 550 8.34 41.06 5.52
C ALA A 550 7.46 41.70 4.44
N THR A 551 6.42 40.97 4.01
CA THR A 551 5.44 41.47 3.04
C THR A 551 4.69 42.68 3.59
N ALA A 552 4.21 42.62 4.84
CA ALA A 552 3.49 43.72 5.48
C ALA A 552 4.36 44.95 5.72
N ALA A 553 5.65 44.75 6.01
CA ALA A 553 6.65 45.81 6.14
C ALA A 553 7.10 46.39 4.78
N GLY A 554 6.74 45.75 3.66
CA GLY A 554 7.19 46.16 2.33
C GLY A 554 8.70 45.94 2.12
N VAL A 555 9.27 44.90 2.71
CA VAL A 555 10.69 44.55 2.63
C VAL A 555 10.85 43.19 1.94
N ASP A 556 11.96 43.00 1.23
CA ASP A 556 12.27 41.70 0.63
C ASP A 556 12.35 40.58 1.68
N PRO A 557 11.70 39.42 1.48
CA PRO A 557 11.67 38.36 2.49
C PRO A 557 13.03 37.79 2.91
N VAL A 558 14.04 37.80 2.03
CA VAL A 558 15.40 37.37 2.39
C VAL A 558 16.10 38.50 3.14
N ALA A 559 16.00 39.73 2.65
CA ALA A 559 16.58 40.91 3.32
C ALA A 559 16.00 41.10 4.73
N TYR A 560 14.69 40.94 4.91
CA TYR A 560 14.02 41.06 6.21
C TYR A 560 14.52 40.03 7.22
N ARG A 561 14.69 38.77 6.80
CA ARG A 561 15.29 37.72 7.64
C ARG A 561 16.71 38.08 8.06
N LEU A 562 17.52 38.61 7.15
CA LEU A 562 18.91 39.02 7.42
C LEU A 562 19.00 40.21 8.39
N GLN A 563 17.99 41.09 8.45
CA GLN A 563 17.94 42.21 9.41
C GLN A 563 17.72 41.74 10.85
N HIS A 564 17.11 40.56 11.04
CA HIS A 564 16.73 40.02 12.34
C HIS A 564 17.49 38.73 12.70
N LEU A 565 18.66 38.50 12.10
CA LEU A 565 19.45 37.29 12.32
C LEU A 565 20.90 37.64 12.66
N SER A 566 21.32 37.23 13.86
CA SER A 566 22.67 37.50 14.39
C SER A 566 23.68 36.36 14.17
N ASP A 567 23.24 35.16 13.79
CA ASP A 567 24.13 34.01 13.54
C ASP A 567 24.88 34.15 12.20
N PRO A 568 26.22 34.34 12.21
CA PRO A 568 26.98 34.57 10.98
C PRO A 568 26.98 33.35 10.03
N ARG A 569 26.89 32.11 10.55
CA ARG A 569 26.82 30.91 9.70
C ARG A 569 25.47 30.84 9.00
N ALA A 570 24.41 31.21 9.70
CA ALA A 570 23.09 31.29 9.12
C ALA A 570 23.01 32.37 8.05
N VAL A 571 23.56 33.56 8.31
CA VAL A 571 23.66 34.65 7.33
C VAL A 571 24.40 34.21 6.05
N GLU A 572 25.59 33.61 6.19
CA GLU A 572 26.38 33.10 5.07
C GLU A 572 25.59 32.05 4.26
N LEU A 573 24.93 31.11 4.94
CA LEU A 573 24.11 30.08 4.31
C LEU A 573 22.94 30.66 3.52
N ILE A 574 22.20 31.60 4.11
CA ILE A 574 21.04 32.26 3.49
C ILE A 574 21.49 32.97 2.21
N GLN A 575 22.57 33.75 2.29
CA GLN A 575 23.11 34.48 1.15
C GLN A 575 23.58 33.54 0.02
N ALA A 576 24.35 32.50 0.36
CA ALA A 576 24.84 31.53 -0.62
C ALA A 576 23.69 30.77 -1.31
N THR A 577 22.66 30.39 -0.54
CA THR A 577 21.48 29.68 -1.08
C THR A 577 20.67 30.59 -1.99
N ALA A 578 20.37 31.82 -1.55
CA ALA A 578 19.63 32.80 -2.34
C ALA A 578 20.39 33.16 -3.64
N GLN A 579 21.71 33.33 -3.56
CA GLN A 579 22.55 33.59 -4.73
C GLN A 579 22.52 32.42 -5.72
N LYS A 580 22.73 31.18 -5.25
CA LYS A 580 22.66 29.99 -6.09
C LYS A 580 21.31 29.83 -6.76
N ALA A 581 20.23 30.14 -6.05
CA ALA A 581 18.88 30.04 -6.56
C ALA A 581 18.51 31.13 -7.57
N GLY A 582 19.32 32.19 -7.68
CA GLY A 582 19.00 33.36 -8.49
C GLY A 582 17.85 34.17 -7.89
N TRP A 583 17.83 34.33 -6.56
CA TRP A 583 16.77 35.06 -5.86
C TRP A 583 16.58 36.47 -6.42
N GLN A 584 15.33 36.83 -6.71
CA GLN A 584 14.95 38.15 -7.22
C GLN A 584 14.30 38.98 -6.11
N PRO A 585 14.96 40.04 -5.61
CA PRO A 585 14.42 40.84 -4.51
C PRO A 585 13.06 41.45 -4.84
N ARG A 586 12.12 41.40 -3.90
CA ARG A 586 10.75 41.92 -4.09
C ARG A 586 10.02 42.15 -2.78
N THR A 587 9.11 43.10 -2.75
CA THR A 587 8.38 43.50 -1.53
C THR A 587 6.95 42.94 -1.43
N GLY A 588 6.52 42.18 -2.44
CA GLY A 588 5.18 41.57 -2.52
C GLY A 588 5.14 40.43 -3.54
N PRO A 589 3.98 39.75 -3.68
CA PRO A 589 3.83 38.62 -4.59
C PRO A 589 3.98 39.08 -6.05
N ARG A 590 4.65 38.27 -6.87
CA ARG A 590 4.91 38.57 -8.29
C ARG A 590 3.67 38.47 -9.17
N LEU A 591 2.77 37.54 -8.86
CA LEU A 591 1.57 37.26 -9.67
C LEU A 591 1.88 37.05 -11.15
N GLN A 592 3.03 36.44 -11.45
CA GLN A 592 3.56 36.34 -12.80
C GLN A 592 2.95 35.14 -13.51
N ALA A 593 2.19 35.39 -14.59
CA ALA A 593 1.67 34.34 -15.46
C ALA A 593 2.76 33.80 -16.41
N ASP A 594 2.66 32.53 -16.78
CA ASP A 594 3.42 31.94 -17.86
C ASP A 594 3.03 32.65 -19.19
N PRO A 595 4.00 33.17 -19.97
CA PRO A 595 3.71 33.88 -21.22
C PRO A 595 3.04 33.02 -22.30
N VAL A 596 3.24 31.71 -22.26
CA VAL A 596 2.72 30.73 -23.24
C VAL A 596 1.43 30.09 -22.73
N GLN A 597 1.34 29.81 -21.43
CA GLN A 597 0.17 29.19 -20.80
C GLN A 597 -0.36 30.06 -19.66
N PRO A 598 -1.14 31.12 -19.94
CA PRO A 598 -1.47 32.15 -18.96
C PRO A 598 -2.20 31.62 -17.71
N ASP A 599 -2.79 30.44 -17.74
CA ASP A 599 -3.39 29.82 -16.55
C ASP A 599 -2.37 29.41 -15.49
N TRP A 600 -1.11 29.18 -15.86
CA TRP A 600 -0.03 28.88 -14.92
C TRP A 600 0.61 30.16 -14.38
N LEU A 601 0.84 30.19 -13.07
CA LEU A 601 1.48 31.26 -12.32
C LEU A 601 2.82 30.76 -11.75
N HIS A 602 3.86 31.58 -11.81
CA HIS A 602 5.18 31.25 -11.28
C HIS A 602 5.45 31.98 -9.96
N GLY A 603 6.00 31.26 -9.00
CA GLY A 603 6.42 31.82 -7.72
C GLY A 603 7.73 31.24 -7.23
N GLN A 604 8.46 32.05 -6.47
CA GLN A 604 9.67 31.64 -5.76
C GLN A 604 9.47 31.85 -4.27
N GLY A 605 9.89 30.92 -3.42
CA GLY A 605 9.69 31.00 -1.97
C GLY A 605 10.96 30.68 -1.21
N PHE A 606 11.22 31.43 -0.14
CA PHE A 606 12.39 31.24 0.72
C PHE A 606 11.96 30.78 2.12
N ALA A 607 12.75 29.89 2.71
CA ALA A 607 12.68 29.58 4.14
C ALA A 607 14.03 29.11 4.68
N TYR A 608 14.27 29.35 5.97
CA TYR A 608 15.48 28.94 6.67
C TYR A 608 15.15 28.27 8.02
N ALA A 609 15.95 27.30 8.45
CA ALA A 609 15.84 26.77 9.80
C ALA A 609 17.18 26.22 10.30
N ARG A 610 17.33 26.23 11.64
CA ARG A 610 18.29 25.39 12.35
C ARG A 610 17.51 24.32 13.10
N TYR A 611 17.79 23.06 12.81
CA TYR A 611 17.13 21.96 13.52
C TYR A 611 17.67 21.88 14.95
N VAL A 612 16.83 22.07 15.97
CA VAL A 612 17.19 21.98 17.39
C VAL A 612 16.41 20.83 18.01
N HIS A 613 17.12 19.94 18.70
CA HIS A 613 16.54 18.71 19.24
C HIS A 613 17.03 18.41 20.67
N SER A 614 16.53 17.29 21.24
CA SER A 614 16.68 16.88 22.64
C SER A 614 15.84 17.73 23.60
N LYS A 615 15.85 17.42 24.90
CA LYS A 615 15.11 18.17 25.92
C LYS A 615 15.44 19.65 25.85
N TRP A 616 14.43 20.52 25.89
CA TRP A 616 14.59 21.98 25.97
C TRP A 616 15.68 22.42 26.98
N PRO A 617 16.56 23.38 26.63
CA PRO A 617 16.59 24.17 25.37
C PRO A 617 17.19 23.44 24.16
N GLY A 618 17.62 22.18 24.33
CA GLY A 618 18.18 21.37 23.26
C GLY A 618 19.52 21.88 22.74
N PHE A 619 19.96 21.31 21.62
CA PHE A 619 21.13 21.80 20.86
C PHE A 619 20.87 21.64 19.37
N GLY A 620 21.55 22.47 18.58
CA GLY A 620 21.39 22.47 17.13
C GLY A 620 22.10 21.30 16.45
N ALA A 621 21.38 20.58 15.60
CA ALA A 621 21.94 19.62 14.65
C ALA A 621 22.60 20.37 13.49
N ALA A 622 21.87 20.81 12.47
CA ALA A 622 22.44 21.50 11.31
C ALA A 622 21.54 22.62 10.79
N TRP A 623 22.11 23.50 9.97
CA TRP A 623 21.40 24.59 9.31
C TRP A 623 20.96 24.17 7.91
N ALA A 624 19.78 24.62 7.51
CA ALA A 624 19.28 24.45 6.14
C ALA A 624 18.52 25.69 5.68
N ALA A 625 18.64 26.01 4.40
CA ALA A 625 17.87 27.05 3.73
C ALA A 625 17.33 26.49 2.41
N TRP A 626 16.11 26.87 2.05
CA TRP A 626 15.44 26.46 0.83
C TRP A 626 15.06 27.66 0.00
N VAL A 627 15.24 27.53 -1.31
CA VAL A 627 14.49 28.30 -2.31
C VAL A 627 13.71 27.32 -3.18
N ALA A 628 12.38 27.43 -3.15
CA ALA A 628 11.48 26.62 -3.97
C ALA A 628 10.93 27.45 -5.13
N ASP A 629 11.02 26.92 -6.34
CA ASP A 629 10.32 27.45 -7.51
C ASP A 629 9.07 26.60 -7.77
N VAL A 630 7.90 27.24 -7.84
CA VAL A 630 6.61 26.57 -8.02
C VAL A 630 5.83 27.15 -9.20
N ASP A 631 5.09 26.27 -9.86
CA ASP A 631 4.06 26.62 -10.83
C ASP A 631 2.69 26.31 -10.23
N VAL A 632 1.74 27.24 -10.33
CA VAL A 632 0.37 27.08 -9.82
C VAL A 632 -0.63 27.33 -10.94
N ASN A 633 -1.49 26.36 -11.24
CA ASN A 633 -2.56 26.54 -12.20
C ASN A 633 -3.75 27.23 -11.52
N ARG A 634 -4.14 28.42 -12.00
CA ARG A 634 -5.20 29.23 -11.37
C ARG A 634 -6.61 28.64 -11.50
N GLN A 635 -6.84 27.78 -12.50
CA GLN A 635 -8.14 27.15 -12.74
C GLN A 635 -8.26 25.82 -12.00
N THR A 636 -7.25 24.95 -12.13
CA THR A 636 -7.28 23.61 -11.54
C THR A 636 -6.81 23.62 -10.08
N GLY A 637 -6.02 24.61 -9.67
CA GLY A 637 -5.35 24.66 -8.37
C GLY A 637 -4.12 23.77 -8.27
N GLU A 638 -3.72 23.07 -9.34
CA GLU A 638 -2.53 22.22 -9.31
C GLU A 638 -1.27 23.01 -8.98
N VAL A 639 -0.43 22.43 -8.12
CA VAL A 639 0.85 22.99 -7.71
C VAL A 639 1.96 22.02 -8.12
N HIS A 640 2.89 22.51 -8.93
CA HIS A 640 4.07 21.77 -9.33
C HIS A 640 5.33 22.44 -8.77
N VAL A 641 6.08 21.74 -7.92
CA VAL A 641 7.39 22.22 -7.47
C VAL A 641 8.42 21.82 -8.53
N ARG A 642 8.82 22.77 -9.38
CA ARG A 642 9.77 22.52 -10.48
C ARG A 642 11.17 22.24 -9.97
N ARG A 643 11.60 23.06 -9.01
CA ARG A 643 13.01 23.13 -8.60
C ARG A 643 13.11 23.55 -7.14
N VAL A 644 14.08 22.96 -6.45
CA VAL A 644 14.43 23.32 -5.08
C VAL A 644 15.95 23.47 -4.99
N VAL A 645 16.40 24.64 -4.53
CA VAL A 645 17.80 24.87 -4.15
C VAL A 645 17.91 24.79 -2.64
N VAL A 646 18.73 23.86 -2.14
CA VAL A 646 18.93 23.62 -0.72
C VAL A 646 20.34 23.97 -0.30
N GLY A 647 20.49 24.98 0.54
CA GLY A 647 21.73 25.17 1.29
C GLY A 647 21.75 24.29 2.53
N HIS A 648 22.89 23.69 2.81
CA HIS A 648 23.07 22.85 3.99
C HIS A 648 24.46 23.02 4.63
N ASP A 649 24.48 23.45 5.90
CA ASP A 649 25.69 23.50 6.74
C ASP A 649 25.60 22.44 7.84
N ALA A 650 26.34 21.35 7.65
CA ALA A 650 26.44 20.20 8.55
C ALA A 650 27.83 20.09 9.22
N GLY A 651 28.58 21.19 9.30
CA GLY A 651 29.94 21.16 9.86
C GLY A 651 30.90 20.32 8.99
N LEU A 652 31.73 19.50 9.64
CA LEU A 652 32.57 18.54 8.93
C LEU A 652 31.72 17.50 8.21
N MET A 653 31.77 17.52 6.88
CA MET A 653 31.11 16.51 6.05
C MET A 653 31.95 15.24 6.01
N VAL A 654 31.52 14.18 6.70
CA VAL A 654 32.25 12.91 6.69
C VAL A 654 32.24 12.28 5.29
N ASN A 655 31.07 12.20 4.67
CA ASN A 655 30.88 11.74 3.29
C ASN A 655 29.95 12.72 2.55
N PRO A 656 30.47 13.60 1.68
CA PRO A 656 29.66 14.56 0.94
C PRO A 656 28.52 13.92 0.12
N ALA A 657 28.80 12.83 -0.60
CA ALA A 657 27.78 12.10 -1.36
C ALA A 657 26.70 11.45 -0.47
N GLY A 658 27.02 11.11 0.79
CA GLY A 658 26.03 10.66 1.76
C GLY A 658 25.07 11.77 2.18
N ILE A 659 25.60 12.97 2.41
CA ILE A 659 24.81 14.16 2.74
C ILE A 659 23.92 14.57 1.56
N GLU A 660 24.45 14.54 0.34
CA GLU A 660 23.69 14.84 -0.88
C GLU A 660 22.44 13.97 -1.01
N ARG A 661 22.59 12.64 -0.85
CA ARG A 661 21.48 11.69 -0.88
C ARG A 661 20.47 11.92 0.25
N GLN A 662 20.95 12.29 1.44
CA GLN A 662 20.08 12.64 2.56
C GLN A 662 19.26 13.90 2.27
N VAL A 663 19.87 14.92 1.66
CA VAL A 663 19.15 16.12 1.22
C VAL A 663 18.09 15.77 0.16
N HIS A 664 18.40 14.93 -0.82
CA HIS A 664 17.40 14.47 -1.81
C HIS A 664 16.21 13.79 -1.13
N GLY A 665 16.47 12.85 -0.21
CA GLY A 665 15.41 12.18 0.54
C GLY A 665 14.53 13.14 1.35
N ASN A 666 15.15 14.12 2.01
CA ASN A 666 14.46 15.15 2.77
C ASN A 666 13.61 16.06 1.86
N VAL A 667 14.11 16.42 0.67
CA VAL A 667 13.35 17.24 -0.29
C VAL A 667 12.12 16.49 -0.78
N VAL A 668 12.28 15.25 -1.23
CA VAL A 668 11.17 14.43 -1.75
C VAL A 668 10.07 14.25 -0.70
N GLN A 669 10.44 13.88 0.54
CA GLN A 669 9.46 13.68 1.61
C GLN A 669 8.76 14.99 2.00
N THR A 670 9.49 16.10 2.08
CA THR A 670 8.89 17.38 2.48
C THR A 670 7.96 17.92 1.40
N THR A 671 8.34 17.80 0.13
CA THR A 671 7.47 18.17 -1.00
C THR A 671 6.22 17.31 -1.04
N SER A 672 6.35 15.99 -0.85
CA SER A 672 5.21 15.06 -0.76
C SER A 672 4.24 15.46 0.36
N ARG A 673 4.76 15.76 1.55
CA ARG A 673 3.98 16.21 2.71
C ARG A 673 3.33 17.57 2.55
N ALA A 674 4.02 18.50 1.89
CA ALA A 674 3.48 19.83 1.62
C ALA A 674 2.34 19.79 0.61
N LEU A 675 2.32 18.84 -0.35
CA LEU A 675 1.38 18.85 -1.47
C LEU A 675 0.26 17.81 -1.37
N LYS A 676 0.48 16.66 -0.70
CA LYS A 676 -0.44 15.50 -0.79
C LYS A 676 -0.80 14.84 0.54
N GLU A 677 0.18 14.68 1.42
CA GLU A 677 0.05 13.69 2.50
C GLU A 677 -0.79 14.17 3.69
N GLN A 678 -1.87 13.45 3.96
CA GLN A 678 -2.69 13.55 5.17
C GLN A 678 -3.49 12.26 5.37
N LEU A 679 -3.80 11.91 6.62
CA LEU A 679 -4.74 10.81 6.90
C LEU A 679 -6.16 11.13 6.43
N GLN A 680 -6.88 10.10 6.01
CA GLN A 680 -8.29 10.16 5.66
C GLN A 680 -9.15 9.47 6.72
N PHE A 681 -10.32 10.03 6.99
CA PHE A 681 -11.29 9.52 7.96
C PHE A 681 -12.64 9.34 7.28
N GLU A 682 -13.37 8.30 7.69
CA GLU A 682 -14.69 8.01 7.19
C GLU A 682 -15.62 7.60 8.32
N THR A 683 -16.88 8.01 8.22
CA THR A 683 -17.94 7.52 9.11
C THR A 683 -18.62 6.32 8.44
N PRO A 684 -18.54 5.10 9.02
CA PRO A 684 -19.15 3.93 8.42
C PRO A 684 -20.67 4.10 8.26
N ALA A 685 -21.21 3.72 7.09
CA ALA A 685 -22.64 3.83 6.79
C ALA A 685 -23.51 2.83 7.57
N ALA A 686 -22.94 1.69 7.99
CA ALA A 686 -23.62 0.67 8.78
C ALA A 686 -23.11 0.69 10.23
N PRO A 687 -24.01 0.60 11.24
CA PRO A 687 -23.58 0.40 12.62
C PRO A 687 -22.80 -0.91 12.73
N GLN A 688 -21.68 -0.90 13.47
CA GLN A 688 -21.00 -2.11 13.91
C GLN A 688 -22.02 -3.02 14.63
N PRO A 689 -21.95 -4.36 14.50
CA PRO A 689 -22.88 -5.25 15.19
C PRO A 689 -22.81 -5.02 16.70
N GLY A 690 -23.87 -4.44 17.29
CA GLY A 690 -23.94 -4.10 18.71
C GLY A 690 -24.97 -2.99 18.99
N PRO A 691 -25.38 -2.76 20.26
CA PRO A 691 -26.44 -1.82 20.56
C PRO A 691 -25.95 -0.36 20.52
N ALA A 692 -26.54 0.41 19.60
CA ALA A 692 -26.81 1.86 19.67
C ALA A 692 -25.66 2.85 19.99
N ALA A 693 -24.47 2.66 19.42
CA ALA A 693 -23.53 3.79 19.25
C ALA A 693 -23.75 4.42 17.87
N ALA A 694 -23.82 5.75 17.79
CA ALA A 694 -23.76 6.46 16.51
C ALA A 694 -22.47 6.07 15.77
N PRO A 695 -22.49 5.92 14.43
CA PRO A 695 -21.29 5.61 13.69
C PRO A 695 -20.27 6.72 13.92
N ALA A 696 -19.11 6.34 14.45
CA ALA A 696 -18.02 7.25 14.72
C ALA A 696 -16.96 7.14 13.61
N PRO A 697 -16.24 8.23 13.30
CA PRO A 697 -15.17 8.23 12.33
C PRO A 697 -14.11 7.16 12.61
N VAL A 698 -13.63 6.53 11.55
CA VAL A 698 -12.52 5.57 11.56
C VAL A 698 -11.49 5.97 10.52
N LEU A 699 -10.23 5.57 10.75
CA LEU A 699 -9.15 5.76 9.80
C LEU A 699 -9.42 4.95 8.51
N SER A 700 -9.34 5.59 7.34
CA SER A 700 -9.59 4.96 6.04
C SER A 700 -8.39 4.97 5.08
N SER A 701 -7.26 5.53 5.50
CA SER A 701 -5.96 5.36 4.82
C SER A 701 -5.40 3.97 5.09
N ARG A 702 -5.66 3.02 4.18
CA ARG A 702 -5.28 1.60 4.29
C ARG A 702 -4.15 1.21 3.34
N ASP A 703 -3.90 2.01 2.31
CA ASP A 703 -2.89 1.71 1.29
C ASP A 703 -2.39 2.99 0.60
N TRP A 704 -1.56 2.80 -0.43
CA TRP A 704 -1.01 3.90 -1.24
C TRP A 704 -2.04 4.61 -2.11
N GLY A 705 -3.17 3.96 -2.42
CA GLY A 705 -4.29 4.61 -3.10
C GLY A 705 -4.93 5.64 -2.18
N SER A 706 -5.35 5.19 -1.00
CA SER A 706 -6.03 5.98 0.04
C SER A 706 -5.10 6.92 0.83
N TYR A 707 -3.78 6.82 0.63
CA TYR A 707 -2.77 7.76 1.13
C TYR A 707 -1.74 8.08 0.02
N PRO A 708 -2.06 9.01 -0.89
CA PRO A 708 -1.19 9.30 -2.04
C PRO A 708 0.08 10.04 -1.60
N ILE A 709 1.21 9.65 -2.20
CA ILE A 709 2.51 10.30 -2.06
C ILE A 709 2.98 10.88 -3.42
N LEU A 710 4.10 11.61 -3.40
CA LEU A 710 4.71 12.16 -4.60
C LEU A 710 5.13 11.05 -5.57
N SER A 711 4.73 11.15 -6.85
CA SER A 711 5.19 10.24 -7.90
C SER A 711 6.51 10.69 -8.51
N PHE A 712 7.20 9.81 -9.25
CA PHE A 712 8.47 10.16 -9.93
C PHE A 712 8.35 11.34 -10.89
N ARG A 713 7.18 11.57 -11.50
CA ARG A 713 6.95 12.70 -12.42
C ARG A 713 6.89 14.06 -11.71
N GLU A 714 6.66 14.03 -10.40
CA GLU A 714 6.46 15.22 -9.59
C GLU A 714 7.69 15.53 -8.71
N VAL A 715 8.74 14.70 -8.79
CA VAL A 715 9.99 14.93 -8.06
C VAL A 715 10.65 16.20 -8.62
N PRO A 716 10.92 17.22 -7.78
CA PRO A 716 11.55 18.45 -8.22
C PRO A 716 13.00 18.22 -8.64
N VAL A 717 13.52 19.10 -9.49
CA VAL A 717 14.97 19.23 -9.67
C VAL A 717 15.58 19.73 -8.37
N VAL A 718 16.52 18.98 -7.79
CA VAL A 718 17.19 19.33 -6.53
C VAL A 718 18.60 19.82 -6.83
N GLU A 719 18.91 21.04 -6.39
CA GLU A 719 20.27 21.59 -6.41
C GLU A 719 20.74 21.83 -4.98
N ILE A 720 22.00 21.51 -4.67
CA ILE A 720 22.53 21.58 -3.31
C ILE A 720 23.68 22.57 -3.24
N VAL A 721 23.67 23.41 -2.21
CA VAL A 721 24.79 24.26 -1.80
C VAL A 721 25.38 23.67 -0.51
N HIS A 722 26.53 23.01 -0.66
CA HIS A 722 27.30 22.53 0.49
C HIS A 722 28.07 23.68 1.15
N MET A 723 28.03 23.76 2.48
CA MET A 723 28.87 24.66 3.26
C MET A 723 30.01 23.86 3.94
N PRO A 724 31.16 23.65 3.27
CA PRO A 724 32.24 22.83 3.83
C PRO A 724 32.91 23.50 5.03
N ARG A 725 32.96 22.77 6.16
CA ARG A 725 33.63 23.21 7.39
C ARG A 725 34.59 22.13 7.92
N PRO A 726 35.72 21.85 7.24
CA PRO A 726 36.60 20.74 7.61
C PRO A 726 37.20 20.86 9.02
N GLY A 727 37.32 22.07 9.57
CA GLY A 727 37.82 22.31 10.93
C GLY A 727 36.77 22.23 12.05
N GLU A 728 35.49 22.05 11.72
CA GLU A 728 34.39 22.01 12.70
C GLU A 728 34.01 20.57 13.07
N ALA A 729 33.23 20.39 14.13
CA ALA A 729 32.65 19.08 14.44
C ALA A 729 31.66 18.63 13.35
N PRO A 730 31.54 17.32 13.06
CA PRO A 730 30.50 16.82 12.18
C PRO A 730 29.13 16.97 12.86
N LEU A 731 28.13 17.40 12.10
CA LEU A 731 26.77 17.63 12.60
C LEU A 731 25.75 16.70 11.96
N GLY A 732 24.53 16.71 12.50
CA GLY A 732 23.43 15.85 12.06
C GLY A 732 22.75 16.29 10.76
N ALA A 733 22.77 15.43 9.73
CA ALA A 733 22.12 15.65 8.43
C ALA A 733 20.86 14.76 8.18
N GLY A 734 20.44 13.98 9.19
CA GLY A 734 19.38 12.98 9.03
C GLY A 734 18.01 13.57 8.71
N GLU A 735 17.70 14.75 9.24
CA GLU A 735 16.39 15.40 9.14
C GLU A 735 16.47 16.90 8.86
N SER A 736 17.62 17.54 9.13
CA SER A 736 17.77 18.99 9.20
C SER A 736 17.36 19.74 7.92
N SER A 737 17.64 19.17 6.74
CA SER A 737 17.27 19.81 5.46
C SER A 737 15.79 19.67 5.09
N SER A 738 14.98 18.89 5.82
CA SER A 738 13.52 18.85 5.62
C SER A 738 12.79 20.02 6.30
N VAL A 739 13.36 20.54 7.38
CA VAL A 739 12.68 21.44 8.34
C VAL A 739 12.10 22.73 7.71
N PRO A 740 12.82 23.46 6.83
CA PRO A 740 12.27 24.69 6.25
C PRO A 740 11.38 24.47 5.00
N GLY A 741 11.32 23.24 4.45
CA GLY A 741 10.84 23.04 3.09
C GLY A 741 9.36 23.36 2.86
N THR A 742 8.47 23.02 3.79
CA THR A 742 7.03 23.31 3.64
C THR A 742 6.73 24.81 3.64
N ALA A 743 7.44 25.59 4.46
CA ALA A 743 7.31 27.06 4.43
C ALA A 743 7.84 27.65 3.13
N ALA A 744 8.98 27.15 2.60
CA ALA A 744 9.49 27.62 1.32
C ALA A 744 8.46 27.41 0.20
N ILE A 745 7.82 26.23 0.16
CA ILE A 745 6.75 25.94 -0.81
C ILE A 745 5.53 26.85 -0.60
N ALA A 746 5.07 27.02 0.64
CA ALA A 746 3.93 27.89 0.95
C ALA A 746 4.21 29.37 0.56
N ASN A 747 5.42 29.85 0.82
CA ASN A 747 5.85 31.20 0.46
C ASN A 747 5.96 31.34 -1.06
N ALA A 748 6.35 30.28 -1.79
CA ALA A 748 6.39 30.29 -3.25
C ALA A 748 4.97 30.32 -3.86
N ILE A 749 4.02 29.58 -3.29
CA ILE A 749 2.62 29.61 -3.71
C ILE A 749 2.03 31.02 -3.46
N PHE A 750 2.33 31.62 -2.31
CA PHE A 750 1.94 33.01 -2.05
C PHE A 750 2.55 33.97 -3.07
N ASP A 751 3.82 33.81 -3.40
CA ASP A 751 4.49 34.64 -4.40
C ASP A 751 3.82 34.52 -5.78
N ALA A 752 3.43 33.30 -6.17
CA ALA A 752 2.72 33.02 -7.41
C ALA A 752 1.30 33.60 -7.44
N THR A 753 0.57 33.52 -6.33
CA THR A 753 -0.90 33.69 -6.32
C THR A 753 -1.44 34.84 -5.49
N GLY A 754 -0.64 35.37 -4.57
CA GLY A 754 -1.06 36.32 -3.54
C GLY A 754 -1.87 35.69 -2.40
N VAL A 755 -2.12 34.38 -2.42
CA VAL A 755 -2.91 33.68 -1.40
C VAL A 755 -1.98 32.99 -0.39
N ARG A 756 -2.19 33.26 0.90
CA ARG A 756 -1.42 32.64 2.00
C ARG A 756 -2.11 31.38 2.50
N PHE A 757 -1.42 30.24 2.40
CA PHE A 757 -1.85 28.96 2.98
C PHE A 757 -1.16 28.73 4.32
N ARG A 758 -1.95 28.37 5.34
CA ARG A 758 -1.47 28.13 6.72
C ARG A 758 -1.72 26.71 7.23
N ALA A 759 -2.19 25.84 6.34
CA ALA A 759 -2.42 24.43 6.60
C ALA A 759 -2.05 23.60 5.35
N PRO A 760 -0.95 22.83 5.36
CA PRO A 760 -0.73 21.78 4.36
C PRO A 760 -1.69 20.60 4.59
N PRO A 761 -1.92 19.75 3.58
CA PRO A 761 -1.32 19.78 2.25
C PRO A 761 -1.99 20.78 1.28
N PHE A 762 -1.20 21.39 0.41
CA PHE A 762 -1.62 22.32 -0.66
C PHE A 762 -2.14 21.55 -1.88
N THR A 763 -3.16 20.74 -1.67
CA THR A 763 -3.79 19.94 -2.74
C THR A 763 -4.52 20.82 -3.75
N PRO A 764 -4.73 20.34 -5.00
CA PRO A 764 -5.40 21.14 -6.03
C PRO A 764 -6.75 21.72 -5.62
N GLU A 765 -7.58 20.96 -4.91
CA GLU A 765 -8.89 21.42 -4.42
C GLU A 765 -8.76 22.51 -3.35
N VAL A 766 -7.79 22.41 -2.44
CA VAL A 766 -7.53 23.42 -1.40
C VAL A 766 -7.09 24.73 -2.06
N VAL A 767 -6.16 24.64 -3.01
CA VAL A 767 -5.65 25.81 -3.73
C VAL A 767 -6.74 26.45 -4.60
N ARG A 768 -7.47 25.64 -5.38
CA ARG A 768 -8.56 26.11 -6.23
C ARG A 768 -9.68 26.78 -5.43
N ALA A 769 -10.07 26.21 -4.29
CA ALA A 769 -11.10 26.79 -3.42
C ALA A 769 -10.67 28.16 -2.86
N ALA A 770 -9.39 28.33 -2.56
CA ALA A 770 -8.86 29.60 -2.07
C ALA A 770 -8.69 30.66 -3.18
N LEU A 771 -8.35 30.26 -4.41
CA LEU A 771 -8.24 31.15 -5.56
C LEU A 771 -9.60 31.59 -6.12
N ASN A 772 -10.60 30.70 -6.03
CA ASN A 772 -11.94 30.91 -6.57
C ASN A 772 -13.00 30.74 -5.48
N PRO A 773 -13.03 31.59 -4.44
CA PRO A 773 -14.00 31.47 -3.36
C PRO A 773 -15.41 31.71 -3.89
N LEU A 774 -16.36 30.86 -3.49
CA LEU A 774 -17.77 31.10 -3.76
C LEU A 774 -18.17 32.43 -3.08
N PRO A 775 -19.00 33.28 -3.74
CA PRO A 775 -19.52 34.47 -3.10
C PRO A 775 -20.23 34.08 -1.80
N PRO A 776 -20.04 34.82 -0.70
CA PRO A 776 -20.68 34.48 0.57
C PRO A 776 -22.19 34.39 0.35
N ALA A 777 -22.78 33.26 0.75
CA ALA A 777 -24.22 33.11 0.76
C ALA A 777 -24.78 34.25 1.61
N SER A 778 -25.49 35.17 0.96
CA SER A 778 -26.00 36.38 1.62
C SER A 778 -26.90 35.97 2.78
N SER A 779 -26.43 36.20 4.00
CA SER A 779 -27.21 36.08 5.22
C SER A 779 -28.21 37.23 5.28
N GLY A 780 -29.49 36.96 4.98
CA GLY A 780 -30.55 37.96 5.15
C GLY A 780 -31.77 37.72 4.27
N VAL A 781 -32.72 36.96 4.81
CA VAL A 781 -34.19 37.14 4.73
C VAL A 781 -34.74 37.90 3.51
N ASP A 782 -35.42 37.17 2.62
CA ASP A 782 -36.84 37.41 2.33
C ASP A 782 -37.44 36.20 1.61
N ALA A 783 -38.18 35.39 2.38
CA ALA A 783 -39.09 34.39 1.84
C ALA A 783 -40.36 35.12 1.32
N GLY A 784 -40.28 35.63 0.10
CA GLY A 784 -41.44 36.13 -0.66
C GLY A 784 -41.94 35.09 -1.66
N PRO A 785 -43.27 34.87 -1.79
CA PRO A 785 -43.81 33.76 -2.57
C PRO A 785 -43.89 34.11 -4.06
N GLY A 786 -42.97 33.58 -4.86
CA GLY A 786 -43.01 33.62 -6.33
C GLY A 786 -42.96 32.20 -6.88
N THR A 787 -44.08 31.48 -6.96
CA THR A 787 -44.87 31.28 -8.19
C THR A 787 -44.04 31.12 -9.47
N GLY A 788 -43.53 29.91 -9.68
CA GLY A 788 -43.11 29.36 -10.98
C GLY A 788 -43.51 27.88 -11.02
N PRO A 789 -44.07 27.35 -12.13
CA PRO A 789 -44.85 26.14 -12.12
C PRO A 789 -43.96 24.93 -11.86
N GLY A 790 -44.32 24.15 -10.84
CA GLY A 790 -43.81 22.80 -10.63
C GLY A 790 -44.18 21.92 -11.82
N ALA A 791 -43.29 21.83 -12.80
CA ALA A 791 -43.22 20.71 -13.70
C ALA A 791 -42.61 19.55 -12.90
N ALA A 792 -43.47 18.80 -12.21
CA ALA A 792 -43.15 17.51 -11.66
C ALA A 792 -42.57 16.65 -12.79
N ALA A 793 -41.25 16.46 -12.78
CA ALA A 793 -40.59 15.47 -13.60
C ALA A 793 -41.14 14.11 -13.19
N SER A 794 -41.95 13.54 -14.06
CA SER A 794 -42.47 12.19 -13.95
C SER A 794 -41.31 11.21 -13.80
N SER A 795 -41.17 10.65 -12.61
CA SER A 795 -40.40 9.43 -12.37
C SER A 795 -41.08 8.29 -13.13
N GLN A 796 -40.58 7.96 -14.32
CA GLN A 796 -40.85 6.65 -14.90
C GLN A 796 -40.03 5.62 -14.12
N ALA A 797 -40.61 5.18 -13.01
CA ALA A 797 -40.21 3.95 -12.34
C ALA A 797 -40.50 2.77 -13.27
N LEU A 798 -39.46 1.99 -13.60
CA LEU A 798 -39.65 0.63 -14.11
C LEU A 798 -40.29 -0.21 -12.98
N PRO A 799 -41.32 -1.02 -13.26
CA PRO A 799 -42.03 -1.75 -12.22
C PRO A 799 -41.14 -2.84 -11.61
N ALA A 800 -41.03 -2.82 -10.28
CA ALA A 800 -40.58 -3.98 -9.51
C ALA A 800 -41.57 -5.14 -9.69
N PRO A 801 -41.13 -6.41 -9.63
CA PRO A 801 -42.07 -7.53 -9.52
C PRO A 801 -42.80 -7.41 -8.18
N ALA A 802 -44.11 -7.18 -8.25
CA ALA A 802 -44.95 -7.03 -7.08
C ALA A 802 -44.90 -8.30 -6.22
N GLY A 803 -44.42 -8.14 -4.99
CA GLY A 803 -44.78 -9.04 -3.90
C GLY A 803 -46.30 -8.99 -3.68
N LEU A 804 -46.88 -10.15 -3.38
CA LEU A 804 -48.30 -10.30 -3.05
C LEU A 804 -48.65 -9.47 -1.79
N PRO A 805 -49.72 -8.66 -1.80
CA PRO A 805 -50.21 -8.02 -0.59
C PRO A 805 -50.89 -9.03 0.34
N PRO A 806 -50.66 -8.96 1.67
CA PRO A 806 -51.42 -9.67 2.67
C PRO A 806 -52.77 -8.97 2.82
N GLU A 807 -53.89 -9.71 2.67
CA GLU A 807 -55.30 -9.32 2.88
C GLU A 807 -56.23 -9.45 1.65
N ALA A 808 -56.13 -10.56 0.92
CA ALA A 808 -57.21 -11.01 0.05
C ALA A 808 -58.06 -12.08 0.76
N VAL A 809 -59.27 -11.71 1.16
CA VAL A 809 -60.28 -12.62 1.72
C VAL A 809 -60.65 -13.68 0.68
N LEU A 810 -60.38 -14.95 0.99
CA LEU A 810 -60.74 -16.13 0.19
C LEU A 810 -62.26 -16.28 0.03
N PRO A 811 -62.82 -16.34 -1.20
CA PRO A 811 -64.16 -16.87 -1.39
C PRO A 811 -64.07 -18.40 -1.42
N ARG A 812 -64.55 -19.00 -0.33
CA ARG A 812 -64.83 -20.43 -0.22
C ARG A 812 -66.07 -20.75 -1.06
N GLN A 813 -65.91 -21.07 -2.34
CA GLN A 813 -66.95 -21.77 -3.11
C GLN A 813 -66.35 -22.87 -4.00
N ARG A 814 -66.62 -24.11 -3.59
CA ARG A 814 -66.47 -25.30 -4.42
C ARG A 814 -67.49 -25.24 -5.57
N ARG A 815 -67.02 -25.27 -6.82
CA ARG A 815 -67.83 -25.60 -8.00
C ARG A 815 -67.06 -26.59 -8.91
N PRO A 816 -67.75 -27.52 -9.58
CA PRO A 816 -67.19 -28.80 -10.07
C PRO A 816 -66.25 -28.71 -11.30
N TRP A 817 -65.90 -27.51 -11.77
CA TRP A 817 -65.03 -27.29 -12.93
C TRP A 817 -63.54 -27.47 -12.60
N ALA A 818 -63.14 -27.39 -11.33
CA ALA A 818 -61.77 -27.67 -10.90
C ALA A 818 -61.36 -29.15 -11.10
N ARG A 819 -62.32 -30.08 -11.14
CA ARG A 819 -62.06 -31.50 -11.47
C ARG A 819 -61.89 -31.71 -12.97
N VAL A 820 -62.58 -30.95 -13.82
CA VAL A 820 -62.41 -31.00 -15.28
C VAL A 820 -61.09 -30.32 -15.69
N GLY A 821 -60.71 -29.21 -15.06
CA GLY A 821 -59.39 -28.60 -15.23
C GLY A 821 -58.24 -29.49 -14.74
N ALA A 822 -58.41 -30.17 -13.60
CA ALA A 822 -57.42 -31.13 -13.10
C ALA A 822 -57.36 -32.42 -13.94
N LEU A 823 -58.47 -32.89 -14.51
CA LEU A 823 -58.50 -34.05 -15.42
C LEU A 823 -58.00 -33.71 -16.84
N LEU A 824 -58.20 -32.48 -17.32
CA LEU A 824 -57.57 -32.00 -18.56
C LEU A 824 -56.07 -31.73 -18.36
N ALA A 825 -55.65 -31.19 -17.21
CA ALA A 825 -54.23 -31.05 -16.87
C ALA A 825 -53.55 -32.41 -16.62
N ALA A 826 -54.24 -33.38 -16.02
CA ALA A 826 -53.76 -34.76 -15.88
C ALA A 826 -53.80 -35.52 -17.21
N GLY A 827 -54.76 -35.24 -18.09
CA GLY A 827 -54.86 -35.82 -19.43
C GLY A 827 -53.83 -35.26 -20.41
N VAL A 828 -53.55 -33.96 -20.33
CA VAL A 828 -52.42 -33.31 -21.02
C VAL A 828 -51.10 -33.73 -20.40
N GLY A 829 -51.03 -33.91 -19.07
CA GLY A 829 -49.87 -34.43 -18.35
C GLY A 829 -49.55 -35.90 -18.69
N LEU A 830 -50.56 -36.78 -18.79
CA LEU A 830 -50.40 -38.15 -19.29
C LEU A 830 -50.11 -38.16 -20.79
N GLY A 831 -50.77 -37.30 -21.58
CA GLY A 831 -50.57 -37.21 -23.03
C GLY A 831 -49.16 -36.76 -23.40
N LEU A 832 -48.65 -35.70 -22.77
CA LEU A 832 -47.27 -35.23 -22.93
C LEU A 832 -46.26 -36.19 -22.27
N GLY A 833 -46.63 -36.84 -21.17
CA GLY A 833 -45.81 -37.87 -20.52
C GLY A 833 -45.62 -39.13 -21.37
N VAL A 834 -46.63 -39.53 -22.16
CA VAL A 834 -46.55 -40.67 -23.09
C VAL A 834 -45.92 -40.26 -24.44
N LEU A 835 -46.22 -39.06 -24.96
CA LEU A 835 -45.61 -38.53 -26.19
C LEU A 835 -44.10 -38.21 -26.03
N GLY A 836 -43.65 -37.88 -24.81
CA GLY A 836 -42.27 -37.54 -24.50
C GLY A 836 -41.41 -38.68 -23.95
N TRP A 837 -41.95 -39.89 -23.74
CA TRP A 837 -41.21 -41.04 -23.21
C TRP A 837 -40.39 -41.70 -24.33
N ARG A 838 -39.05 -41.61 -24.24
CA ARG A 838 -38.14 -42.41 -25.08
C ARG A 838 -37.54 -43.56 -24.27
N PRO A 839 -37.44 -44.79 -24.83
CA PRO A 839 -36.82 -45.91 -24.10
C PRO A 839 -35.35 -45.63 -23.82
N ALA A 840 -34.85 -46.23 -22.73
CA ALA A 840 -33.43 -46.21 -22.40
C ALA A 840 -32.62 -46.90 -23.51
N ILE A 841 -31.49 -46.30 -23.91
CA ILE A 841 -30.52 -46.97 -24.78
C ILE A 841 -29.65 -47.86 -23.90
N ALA A 842 -29.55 -49.14 -24.27
CA ALA A 842 -28.79 -50.13 -23.51
C ALA A 842 -27.32 -49.67 -23.35
N PRO A 843 -26.73 -49.82 -22.15
CA PRO A 843 -25.34 -49.45 -21.92
C PRO A 843 -24.41 -50.31 -22.77
N VAL A 844 -23.36 -49.70 -23.31
CA VAL A 844 -22.29 -50.41 -24.02
C VAL A 844 -21.15 -50.75 -23.07
N GLN A 845 -20.44 -51.85 -23.32
CA GLN A 845 -19.16 -52.11 -22.67
C GLN A 845 -18.04 -51.59 -23.56
N ASN A 846 -17.50 -50.42 -23.22
CA ASN A 846 -16.27 -49.93 -23.84
C ASN A 846 -15.08 -50.56 -23.11
N THR A 847 -14.45 -51.57 -23.71
CA THR A 847 -13.15 -52.08 -23.27
C THR A 847 -12.08 -51.04 -23.58
N ALA A 848 -11.68 -50.28 -22.56
CA ALA A 848 -10.65 -49.25 -22.65
C ALA A 848 -9.28 -49.85 -23.05
N GLY A 849 -8.57 -49.20 -23.99
CA GLY A 849 -7.12 -49.43 -24.15
C GLY A 849 -6.49 -49.02 -25.49
N ALA A 850 -7.19 -49.07 -26.61
CA ALA A 850 -6.65 -48.68 -27.93
C ALA A 850 -7.60 -47.71 -28.63
N SER A 851 -7.13 -46.52 -28.97
CA SER A 851 -7.90 -45.57 -29.77
C SER A 851 -8.18 -46.18 -31.15
N ILE A 852 -9.41 -46.67 -31.35
CA ILE A 852 -9.93 -47.02 -32.68
C ILE A 852 -10.05 -45.78 -33.59
N TYR A 853 -9.87 -44.59 -33.02
CA TYR A 853 -9.91 -43.30 -33.70
C TYR A 853 -8.50 -42.85 -34.08
N ASN A 854 -8.34 -42.33 -35.29
CA ASN A 854 -7.07 -41.76 -35.73
C ASN A 854 -6.78 -40.42 -35.01
N ALA A 855 -5.52 -40.00 -35.03
CA ALA A 855 -5.08 -38.77 -34.37
C ALA A 855 -5.80 -37.52 -34.87
N ALA A 856 -6.16 -37.45 -36.16
CA ALA A 856 -6.86 -36.31 -36.73
C ALA A 856 -8.30 -36.18 -36.19
N THR A 857 -9.00 -37.29 -35.97
CA THR A 857 -10.33 -37.31 -35.34
C THR A 857 -10.26 -36.89 -33.88
N LEU A 858 -9.26 -37.37 -33.13
CA LEU A 858 -9.07 -36.96 -31.73
C LEU A 858 -8.71 -35.48 -31.60
N GLU A 859 -7.83 -34.97 -32.47
CA GLU A 859 -7.49 -33.55 -32.48
C GLU A 859 -8.70 -32.68 -32.86
N ARG A 860 -9.47 -33.09 -33.87
CA ARG A 860 -10.74 -32.43 -34.19
C ARG A 860 -11.69 -32.42 -32.99
N GLY A 861 -11.82 -33.56 -32.29
CA GLY A 861 -12.63 -33.67 -31.07
C GLY A 861 -12.15 -32.76 -29.94
N ARG A 862 -10.83 -32.66 -29.73
CA ARG A 862 -10.20 -31.75 -28.76
C ARG A 862 -10.56 -30.30 -29.04
N LEU A 863 -10.44 -29.88 -30.31
CA LEU A 863 -10.80 -28.52 -30.74
C LEU A 863 -12.30 -28.25 -30.55
N LEU A 864 -13.17 -29.21 -30.87
CA LEU A 864 -14.61 -29.07 -30.68
C LEU A 864 -14.99 -29.00 -29.18
N ALA A 865 -14.29 -29.74 -28.31
CA ALA A 865 -14.49 -29.67 -26.86
C ALA A 865 -14.09 -28.31 -26.29
N ALA A 866 -13.01 -27.72 -26.81
CA ALA A 866 -12.58 -26.36 -26.47
C ALA A 866 -13.58 -25.31 -27.00
N ALA A 867 -14.03 -25.41 -28.25
CA ALA A 867 -15.08 -24.55 -28.81
C ALA A 867 -16.39 -24.63 -28.00
N GLY A 868 -16.71 -25.82 -27.48
CA GLY A 868 -17.88 -26.10 -26.64
C GLY A 868 -17.76 -25.65 -25.19
N ASP A 869 -16.59 -25.17 -24.76
CA ASP A 869 -16.29 -24.78 -23.39
C ASP A 869 -16.53 -25.92 -22.36
N CYS A 870 -16.31 -27.17 -22.79
CA CYS A 870 -16.67 -28.35 -22.01
C CYS A 870 -15.93 -28.38 -20.66
N ALA A 871 -14.63 -28.10 -20.65
CA ALA A 871 -13.80 -28.13 -19.46
C ALA A 871 -14.21 -27.05 -18.45
N VAL A 872 -14.61 -25.87 -18.91
CA VAL A 872 -15.04 -24.77 -18.04
C VAL A 872 -16.36 -25.13 -17.35
N CYS A 873 -17.33 -25.68 -18.09
CA CYS A 873 -18.61 -26.09 -17.51
C CYS A 873 -18.50 -27.35 -16.63
N HIS A 874 -17.72 -28.34 -17.05
CA HIS A 874 -17.68 -29.68 -16.42
C HIS A 874 -16.49 -29.89 -15.49
N THR A 875 -15.89 -28.82 -14.96
CA THR A 875 -14.85 -28.92 -13.92
C THR A 875 -15.28 -28.11 -12.70
N ALA A 876 -15.46 -28.77 -11.56
CA ALA A 876 -15.69 -28.09 -10.29
C ALA A 876 -14.42 -27.35 -9.81
N PRO A 877 -14.53 -26.25 -9.05
CA PRO A 877 -13.37 -25.63 -8.41
C PRO A 877 -12.53 -26.65 -7.62
N GLY A 878 -11.23 -26.76 -7.93
CA GLY A 878 -10.33 -27.75 -7.34
C GLY A 878 -10.56 -29.22 -7.77
N GLY A 879 -11.52 -29.47 -8.66
CA GLY A 879 -11.85 -30.79 -9.18
C GLY A 879 -11.01 -31.21 -10.39
N ALA A 880 -11.09 -32.49 -10.75
CA ALA A 880 -10.45 -33.00 -11.97
C ALA A 880 -11.19 -32.51 -13.22
N VAL A 881 -10.43 -32.23 -14.29
CA VAL A 881 -10.98 -31.71 -15.54
C VAL A 881 -12.06 -32.64 -16.10
N ASN A 882 -13.20 -32.07 -16.50
CA ASN A 882 -14.37 -32.78 -17.06
C ASN A 882 -15.08 -33.76 -16.10
N ALA A 883 -14.71 -33.83 -14.82
CA ALA A 883 -15.30 -34.75 -13.86
C ALA A 883 -16.69 -34.32 -13.33
N GLY A 884 -17.20 -33.15 -13.74
CA GLY A 884 -18.50 -32.62 -13.35
C GLY A 884 -18.51 -32.00 -11.95
N GLY A 885 -19.71 -31.78 -11.41
CA GLY A 885 -19.94 -31.29 -10.05
C GLY A 885 -19.91 -29.76 -9.90
N ARG A 886 -19.74 -29.00 -10.99
CA ARG A 886 -19.81 -27.53 -10.93
C ARG A 886 -21.26 -27.09 -10.72
N ALA A 887 -21.49 -26.30 -9.68
CA ALA A 887 -22.81 -25.73 -9.40
C ALA A 887 -23.16 -24.60 -10.38
N MET A 888 -24.42 -24.55 -10.81
CA MET A 888 -24.99 -23.49 -11.65
C MET A 888 -26.30 -23.03 -11.01
N ASP A 889 -26.31 -21.80 -10.51
CA ASP A 889 -27.51 -21.20 -9.92
C ASP A 889 -28.42 -20.62 -11.02
N THR A 890 -29.68 -21.06 -11.03
CA THR A 890 -30.70 -20.56 -11.97
C THR A 890 -31.88 -19.96 -11.21
N PRO A 891 -32.72 -19.12 -11.85
CA PRO A 891 -33.97 -18.64 -11.24
C PRO A 891 -34.92 -19.78 -10.79
N PHE A 892 -34.73 -20.98 -11.33
CA PHE A 892 -35.58 -22.15 -11.11
C PHE A 892 -35.00 -23.14 -10.08
N GLY A 893 -33.79 -22.90 -9.57
CA GLY A 893 -33.06 -23.79 -8.66
C GLY A 893 -31.60 -24.00 -9.06
N ARG A 894 -30.89 -24.87 -8.35
CA ARG A 894 -29.46 -25.14 -8.56
C ARG A 894 -29.25 -26.42 -9.35
N LEU A 895 -28.40 -26.35 -10.36
CA LEU A 895 -27.99 -27.49 -11.18
C LEU A 895 -26.52 -27.83 -10.93
N TYR A 896 -26.14 -29.07 -11.21
CA TYR A 896 -24.76 -29.53 -11.16
C TYR A 896 -24.39 -30.17 -12.49
N THR A 897 -23.20 -29.88 -13.00
CA THR A 897 -22.73 -30.43 -14.27
C THR A 897 -22.36 -31.91 -14.14
N SER A 898 -22.59 -32.69 -15.19
CA SER A 898 -22.33 -34.13 -15.21
C SER A 898 -20.85 -34.46 -15.41
N ASN A 899 -20.42 -35.66 -15.03
CA ASN A 899 -19.10 -36.18 -15.36
C ASN A 899 -19.03 -36.61 -16.84
N LEU A 900 -18.11 -36.02 -17.61
CA LEU A 900 -17.93 -36.32 -19.04
C LEU A 900 -16.80 -37.33 -19.32
N THR A 901 -16.06 -37.77 -18.31
CA THR A 901 -14.95 -38.71 -18.48
C THR A 901 -15.45 -40.11 -18.86
N PRO A 902 -14.62 -41.01 -19.43
CA PRO A 902 -15.05 -42.36 -19.80
C PRO A 902 -15.20 -43.32 -18.62
N ASP A 903 -15.33 -42.81 -17.39
CA ASP A 903 -15.63 -43.64 -16.23
C ASP A 903 -16.95 -44.41 -16.44
N PRO A 904 -16.97 -45.75 -16.26
CA PRO A 904 -18.13 -46.56 -16.59
C PRO A 904 -19.30 -46.44 -15.59
N GLU A 905 -19.06 -45.93 -14.38
CA GLU A 905 -20.09 -45.85 -13.33
C GLU A 905 -20.71 -44.46 -13.23
N THR A 906 -19.87 -43.43 -13.26
CA THR A 906 -20.25 -42.04 -13.00
C THR A 906 -20.18 -41.15 -14.23
N GLY A 907 -19.47 -41.57 -15.29
CA GLY A 907 -19.25 -40.81 -16.52
C GLY A 907 -19.91 -41.39 -17.79
N LEU A 908 -19.29 -41.10 -18.95
CA LEU A 908 -19.75 -41.52 -20.28
C LEU A 908 -19.32 -42.95 -20.65
N GLY A 909 -18.58 -43.67 -19.80
CA GLY A 909 -17.95 -44.96 -20.16
C GLY A 909 -18.90 -46.02 -20.72
N ARG A 910 -20.17 -46.00 -20.31
CA ARG A 910 -21.24 -46.91 -20.75
C ARG A 910 -22.19 -46.32 -21.81
N TRP A 911 -21.93 -45.13 -22.32
CA TRP A 911 -22.76 -44.48 -23.33
C TRP A 911 -22.32 -44.90 -24.73
N SER A 912 -23.27 -45.25 -25.61
CA SER A 912 -23.00 -45.39 -27.05
C SER A 912 -22.94 -44.00 -27.71
N PHE A 913 -22.34 -43.92 -28.90
CA PHE A 913 -22.41 -42.69 -29.71
C PHE A 913 -23.86 -42.25 -29.94
N SER A 914 -24.79 -43.17 -30.21
CA SER A 914 -26.21 -42.85 -30.39
C SER A 914 -26.87 -42.26 -29.13
N ALA A 915 -26.47 -42.71 -27.94
CA ALA A 915 -26.94 -42.13 -26.69
C ALA A 915 -26.38 -40.73 -26.46
N PHE A 916 -25.09 -40.53 -26.78
CA PHE A 916 -24.44 -39.22 -26.75
C PHE A 916 -25.08 -38.24 -27.74
N GLN A 917 -25.23 -38.63 -29.00
CA GLN A 917 -25.90 -37.84 -30.05
C GLN A 917 -27.32 -37.47 -29.65
N ARG A 918 -28.09 -38.40 -29.04
CA ARG A 918 -29.43 -38.12 -28.54
C ARG A 918 -29.44 -37.06 -27.43
N ALA A 919 -28.49 -37.11 -26.51
CA ALA A 919 -28.36 -36.07 -25.49
C ALA A 919 -28.04 -34.71 -26.12
N MET A 920 -27.07 -34.67 -27.03
CA MET A 920 -26.62 -33.44 -27.70
C MET A 920 -27.67 -32.82 -28.63
N ARG A 921 -28.48 -33.64 -29.32
CA ARG A 921 -29.46 -33.16 -30.32
C ARG A 921 -30.88 -33.02 -29.79
N GLU A 922 -31.32 -33.89 -28.89
CA GLU A 922 -32.72 -33.96 -28.45
C GLU A 922 -32.90 -33.55 -26.98
N GLY A 923 -31.82 -33.31 -26.23
CA GLY A 923 -31.90 -33.00 -24.81
C GLY A 923 -32.41 -34.18 -23.99
N LEU A 924 -32.05 -35.41 -24.38
CA LEU A 924 -32.51 -36.65 -23.74
C LEU A 924 -31.34 -37.50 -23.29
N SER A 925 -31.27 -37.77 -21.99
CA SER A 925 -30.25 -38.65 -21.38
C SER A 925 -30.36 -40.09 -21.91
N ARG A 926 -29.30 -40.90 -21.75
CA ARG A 926 -29.25 -42.32 -22.14
C ARG A 926 -30.40 -43.16 -21.57
N ASP A 927 -30.80 -42.91 -20.34
CA ASP A 927 -31.90 -43.60 -19.65
C ASP A 927 -33.30 -43.10 -20.06
N GLY A 928 -33.39 -42.05 -20.88
CA GLY A 928 -34.63 -41.55 -21.47
C GLY A 928 -35.24 -40.35 -20.74
N HIS A 929 -34.64 -39.84 -19.66
CA HIS A 929 -35.12 -38.61 -19.02
C HIS A 929 -34.68 -37.36 -19.78
N HIS A 930 -35.50 -36.30 -19.72
CA HIS A 930 -35.22 -35.01 -20.34
C HIS A 930 -34.15 -34.22 -19.57
N LEU A 931 -33.16 -33.68 -20.29
CA LEU A 931 -32.13 -32.80 -19.76
C LEU A 931 -32.68 -31.37 -19.63
N TYR A 932 -32.07 -30.56 -18.76
CA TYR A 932 -32.42 -29.15 -18.66
C TYR A 932 -31.61 -28.35 -19.67
N PRO A 933 -32.16 -27.29 -20.28
CA PRO A 933 -31.49 -26.50 -21.32
C PRO A 933 -30.30 -25.68 -20.82
N ALA A 934 -29.97 -25.74 -19.53
CA ALA A 934 -28.68 -25.30 -19.01
C ALA A 934 -27.51 -26.11 -19.61
N PHE A 935 -27.76 -27.38 -19.95
CA PHE A 935 -26.96 -28.09 -20.94
C PHE A 935 -27.44 -27.61 -22.33
N PRO A 936 -26.61 -26.90 -23.11
CA PRO A 936 -27.09 -26.14 -24.28
C PRO A 936 -27.31 -27.05 -25.51
N TYR A 937 -28.10 -28.12 -25.35
CA TYR A 937 -28.47 -29.05 -26.42
C TYR A 937 -29.27 -28.36 -27.54
N THR A 938 -29.91 -27.22 -27.27
CA THR A 938 -30.57 -26.38 -28.28
C THR A 938 -29.57 -25.82 -29.29
N ALA A 939 -28.35 -25.49 -28.84
CA ALA A 939 -27.25 -25.04 -29.68
C ALA A 939 -26.50 -26.23 -30.28
N PHE A 940 -26.18 -27.25 -29.47
CA PHE A 940 -25.47 -28.45 -29.95
C PHE A 940 -26.22 -29.25 -31.01
N ALA A 941 -27.55 -29.14 -31.06
CA ALA A 941 -28.35 -29.67 -32.17
C ALA A 941 -27.89 -29.18 -33.55
N LYS A 942 -27.20 -28.04 -33.64
CA LYS A 942 -26.68 -27.48 -34.89
C LYS A 942 -25.43 -28.20 -35.41
N MET A 943 -24.76 -28.98 -34.58
CA MET A 943 -23.54 -29.72 -34.95
C MET A 943 -23.77 -30.71 -36.10
N SER A 944 -22.72 -30.96 -36.89
CA SER A 944 -22.69 -32.07 -37.86
C SER A 944 -22.49 -33.41 -37.16
N ASP A 945 -22.89 -34.52 -37.80
CA ASP A 945 -22.69 -35.87 -37.24
C ASP A 945 -21.20 -36.23 -37.13
N ASP A 946 -20.37 -35.77 -38.07
CA ASP A 946 -18.92 -35.97 -38.03
C ASP A 946 -18.29 -35.27 -36.81
N ASP A 947 -18.73 -34.04 -36.50
CA ASP A 947 -18.24 -33.29 -35.35
C ASP A 947 -18.69 -33.90 -34.03
N LEU A 948 -19.94 -34.37 -33.95
CA LEU A 948 -20.42 -35.12 -32.77
C LEU A 948 -19.62 -36.40 -32.56
N THR A 949 -19.29 -37.11 -33.65
CA THR A 949 -18.48 -38.34 -33.59
C THR A 949 -17.08 -38.05 -33.10
N ALA A 950 -16.43 -36.99 -33.61
CA ALA A 950 -15.10 -36.58 -33.20
C ALA A 950 -15.06 -36.13 -31.73
N LEU A 951 -16.05 -35.34 -31.28
CA LEU A 951 -16.16 -34.92 -29.88
C LEU A 951 -16.34 -36.11 -28.95
N TYR A 952 -17.25 -37.04 -29.28
CA TYR A 952 -17.44 -38.26 -28.51
C TYR A 952 -16.16 -39.11 -28.44
N ALA A 953 -15.49 -39.30 -29.58
CA ALA A 953 -14.21 -40.02 -29.64
C ALA A 953 -13.15 -39.44 -28.71
N TRP A 954 -13.02 -38.11 -28.67
CA TRP A 954 -12.07 -37.43 -27.80
C TRP A 954 -12.46 -37.53 -26.31
N LEU A 955 -13.73 -37.35 -25.95
CA LEU A 955 -14.19 -37.53 -24.56
C LEU A 955 -13.92 -38.95 -24.07
N MET A 956 -14.16 -39.94 -24.93
CA MET A 956 -13.92 -41.35 -24.62
C MET A 956 -12.44 -41.75 -24.56
N SER A 957 -11.53 -40.90 -25.07
CA SER A 957 -10.08 -41.11 -24.97
C SER A 957 -9.43 -40.44 -23.75
N GLN A 958 -10.19 -39.68 -22.95
CA GLN A 958 -9.66 -39.01 -21.76
C GLN A 958 -9.41 -40.00 -20.61
N PRO A 959 -8.59 -39.64 -19.61
CA PRO A 959 -8.47 -40.45 -18.40
C PRO A 959 -9.83 -40.61 -17.69
N PRO A 960 -10.23 -41.83 -17.29
CA PRO A 960 -11.45 -42.04 -16.51
C PRO A 960 -11.29 -41.48 -15.10
N VAL A 961 -12.24 -40.67 -14.65
CA VAL A 961 -12.29 -40.15 -13.28
C VAL A 961 -13.63 -40.53 -12.67
N ARG A 962 -13.60 -41.34 -11.61
CA ARG A 962 -14.81 -41.64 -10.85
C ARG A 962 -15.17 -40.45 -9.96
N ALA A 963 -16.28 -39.79 -10.28
CA ALA A 963 -16.77 -38.63 -9.54
C ALA A 963 -18.30 -38.60 -9.56
N GLU A 964 -18.93 -38.82 -8.40
CA GLU A 964 -20.37 -38.67 -8.24
C GLU A 964 -20.74 -37.19 -8.14
N THR A 965 -21.70 -36.76 -8.95
CA THR A 965 -22.14 -35.36 -9.01
C THR A 965 -23.42 -35.17 -8.19
N PRO A 966 -23.57 -34.06 -7.45
CA PRO A 966 -24.77 -33.84 -6.65
C PRO A 966 -26.05 -33.79 -7.50
N ALA A 967 -27.17 -34.22 -6.92
CA ALA A 967 -28.46 -34.15 -7.59
C ALA A 967 -28.92 -32.68 -7.76
N PRO A 968 -29.65 -32.34 -8.84
CA PRO A 968 -30.14 -30.99 -9.06
C PRO A 968 -31.21 -30.60 -8.03
N GLU A 969 -31.08 -29.41 -7.44
CA GLU A 969 -31.98 -28.84 -6.44
C GLU A 969 -32.96 -27.85 -7.08
N MET A 970 -33.82 -28.37 -7.96
CA MET A 970 -34.81 -27.57 -8.68
C MET A 970 -36.04 -27.30 -7.81
N ARG A 971 -36.59 -26.10 -7.91
CA ARG A 971 -37.81 -25.69 -7.19
C ARG A 971 -39.02 -26.26 -7.90
N PHE A 972 -40.05 -26.65 -7.15
CA PHE A 972 -41.34 -27.02 -7.74
C PHE A 972 -41.97 -25.80 -8.46
N PRO A 973 -42.55 -25.97 -9.67
CA PRO A 973 -42.75 -27.23 -10.42
C PRO A 973 -41.60 -27.63 -11.36
N PHE A 974 -40.52 -26.86 -11.45
CA PHE A 974 -39.40 -27.09 -12.38
C PHE A 974 -38.58 -28.36 -12.10
N ASN A 975 -38.71 -28.95 -10.91
CA ASN A 975 -38.16 -30.28 -10.60
C ASN A 975 -38.85 -31.44 -11.34
N GLN A 976 -40.03 -31.20 -11.94
CA GLN A 976 -40.77 -32.20 -12.69
C GLN A 976 -40.25 -32.32 -14.13
N ARG A 977 -39.29 -33.24 -14.34
CA ARG A 977 -38.57 -33.42 -15.62
C ARG A 977 -39.46 -33.62 -16.85
N TRP A 978 -40.65 -34.20 -16.71
CA TRP A 978 -41.56 -34.43 -17.84
C TRP A 978 -42.10 -33.13 -18.46
N LEU A 979 -42.09 -32.00 -17.73
CA LEU A 979 -42.47 -30.70 -18.27
C LEU A 979 -41.53 -30.23 -19.40
N MET A 980 -40.30 -30.76 -19.44
CA MET A 980 -39.35 -30.45 -20.51
C MET A 980 -39.77 -30.99 -21.87
N ALA A 981 -40.63 -32.01 -21.94
CA ALA A 981 -41.21 -32.43 -23.22
C ALA A 981 -42.06 -31.31 -23.86
N GLY A 982 -42.85 -30.60 -23.04
CA GLY A 982 -43.62 -29.44 -23.49
C GLY A 982 -42.72 -28.24 -23.80
N TRP A 983 -41.69 -28.02 -22.99
CA TRP A 983 -40.70 -26.96 -23.24
C TRP A 983 -39.97 -27.18 -24.57
N ASN A 984 -39.48 -28.39 -24.83
CA ASN A 984 -38.81 -28.75 -26.08
C ASN A 984 -39.73 -28.58 -27.30
N ALA A 985 -41.01 -28.96 -27.19
CA ALA A 985 -41.96 -28.77 -28.28
C ALA A 985 -42.18 -27.29 -28.65
N LEU A 986 -41.97 -26.37 -27.71
CA LEU A 986 -42.15 -24.93 -27.91
C LEU A 986 -40.87 -24.20 -28.33
N TYR A 987 -39.71 -24.64 -27.82
CA TYR A 987 -38.47 -23.85 -27.87
C TYR A 987 -37.25 -24.58 -28.45
N HIS A 988 -37.37 -25.87 -28.80
CA HIS A 988 -36.24 -26.65 -29.33
C HIS A 988 -36.41 -26.95 -30.82
N ASP A 989 -35.33 -26.73 -31.59
CA ASP A 989 -35.20 -27.17 -32.98
C ASP A 989 -34.01 -28.16 -33.11
N PRO A 990 -34.28 -29.47 -33.22
CA PRO A 990 -33.26 -30.51 -33.27
C PRO A 990 -32.51 -30.58 -34.61
N SER A 991 -32.84 -29.72 -35.58
CA SER A 991 -32.27 -29.77 -36.93
C SER A 991 -30.80 -29.29 -36.96
N PRO A 992 -29.88 -30.02 -37.63
CA PRO A 992 -28.51 -29.57 -37.87
C PRO A 992 -28.46 -28.25 -38.64
N TRP A 993 -27.36 -27.51 -38.50
CA TRP A 993 -27.13 -26.27 -39.24
C TRP A 993 -27.16 -26.53 -40.75
N ARG A 994 -27.83 -25.64 -41.48
CA ARG A 994 -27.83 -25.61 -42.95
C ARG A 994 -27.20 -24.29 -43.40
N PRO A 995 -26.19 -24.31 -44.29
CA PRO A 995 -25.61 -23.09 -44.81
C PRO A 995 -26.67 -22.18 -45.46
N GLU A 996 -26.65 -20.90 -45.12
CA GLU A 996 -27.56 -19.90 -45.66
C GLU A 996 -27.17 -19.57 -47.11
N PRO A 997 -28.08 -19.72 -48.09
CA PRO A 997 -27.81 -19.35 -49.47
C PRO A 997 -27.50 -17.86 -49.61
N GLY A 998 -26.41 -17.52 -50.31
CA GLY A 998 -25.99 -16.13 -50.54
C GLY A 998 -24.98 -15.58 -49.52
N GLN A 999 -24.67 -16.32 -48.45
CA GLN A 999 -23.58 -15.99 -47.53
C GLN A 999 -22.26 -16.70 -47.91
N SER A 1000 -21.13 -16.11 -47.51
CA SER A 1000 -19.82 -16.69 -47.80
C SER A 1000 -19.58 -18.00 -47.01
N PRO A 1001 -18.68 -18.88 -47.47
CA PRO A 1001 -18.30 -20.08 -46.70
C PRO A 1001 -17.75 -19.74 -45.31
N GLU A 1002 -16.99 -18.65 -45.20
CA GLU A 1002 -16.45 -18.15 -43.93
C GLU A 1002 -17.58 -17.68 -42.99
N TRP A 1003 -18.56 -16.93 -43.49
CA TRP A 1003 -19.71 -16.49 -42.68
C TRP A 1003 -20.53 -17.69 -42.20
N ASN A 1004 -20.78 -18.67 -43.08
CA ASN A 1004 -21.51 -19.89 -42.74
C ASN A 1004 -20.76 -20.76 -41.71
N ARG A 1005 -19.42 -20.82 -41.80
CA ARG A 1005 -18.57 -21.46 -40.78
C ARG A 1005 -18.67 -20.73 -39.44
N GLY A 1006 -18.66 -19.40 -39.46
CA GLY A 1006 -18.82 -18.57 -38.27
C GLY A 1006 -20.18 -18.75 -37.61
N ALA A 1007 -21.25 -18.73 -38.40
CA ALA A 1007 -22.62 -18.97 -37.95
C ALA A 1007 -22.76 -20.34 -37.28
N TYR A 1008 -22.21 -21.38 -37.91
CA TYR A 1008 -22.16 -22.75 -37.36
C TYR A 1008 -21.46 -22.82 -36.01
N LEU A 1009 -20.30 -22.17 -35.87
CA LEU A 1009 -19.53 -22.18 -34.62
C LEU A 1009 -20.23 -21.37 -33.53
N VAL A 1010 -20.69 -20.16 -33.82
CA VAL A 1010 -21.31 -19.24 -32.84
C VAL A 1010 -22.68 -19.74 -32.35
N GLN A 1011 -23.51 -20.28 -33.24
CA GLN A 1011 -24.84 -20.80 -32.88
C GLN A 1011 -24.83 -22.27 -32.46
N GLY A 1012 -23.75 -23.00 -32.77
CA GLY A 1012 -23.54 -24.39 -32.41
C GLY A 1012 -22.72 -24.52 -31.12
N LEU A 1013 -21.49 -25.01 -31.26
CA LEU A 1013 -20.62 -25.31 -30.11
C LEU A 1013 -20.23 -24.08 -29.29
N GLY A 1014 -19.97 -22.94 -29.91
CA GLY A 1014 -19.63 -21.71 -29.20
C GLY A 1014 -20.80 -21.08 -28.45
N HIS A 1015 -22.04 -21.52 -28.74
CA HIS A 1015 -23.30 -21.19 -28.07
C HIS A 1015 -23.42 -19.75 -27.55
N CYS A 1016 -22.92 -18.75 -28.30
CA CYS A 1016 -22.79 -17.39 -27.76
C CYS A 1016 -24.15 -16.79 -27.37
N GLY A 1017 -25.24 -17.25 -28.02
CA GLY A 1017 -26.61 -16.92 -27.65
C GLY A 1017 -27.00 -17.33 -26.22
N ALA A 1018 -26.43 -18.40 -25.68
CA ALA A 1018 -26.75 -18.90 -24.35
C ALA A 1018 -26.44 -17.86 -23.25
N CYS A 1019 -25.43 -17.02 -23.49
CA CYS A 1019 -25.01 -15.95 -22.59
C CYS A 1019 -25.40 -14.55 -23.07
N HIS A 1020 -25.43 -14.30 -24.38
CA HIS A 1020 -25.64 -12.96 -24.96
C HIS A 1020 -27.09 -12.72 -25.44
N THR A 1021 -28.01 -13.65 -25.22
CA THR A 1021 -29.44 -13.48 -25.57
C THR A 1021 -30.29 -13.50 -24.30
N PRO A 1022 -31.20 -12.53 -24.08
CA PRO A 1022 -32.06 -12.52 -22.92
C PRO A 1022 -33.02 -13.71 -22.97
N ARG A 1023 -33.34 -14.27 -21.79
CA ARG A 1023 -34.26 -15.41 -21.65
C ARG A 1023 -35.67 -14.94 -21.29
N ASN A 1024 -36.69 -15.68 -21.71
CA ASN A 1024 -38.08 -15.45 -21.33
C ASN A 1024 -38.37 -16.04 -19.92
N ALA A 1025 -39.59 -15.86 -19.42
CA ALA A 1025 -39.99 -16.33 -18.08
C ALA A 1025 -39.90 -17.86 -17.88
N LEU A 1026 -39.81 -18.65 -18.96
CA LEU A 1026 -39.63 -20.10 -18.95
C LEU A 1026 -38.18 -20.53 -19.21
N GLY A 1027 -37.24 -19.58 -19.23
CA GLY A 1027 -35.80 -19.86 -19.38
C GLY A 1027 -35.34 -20.10 -20.82
N ALA A 1028 -36.18 -19.91 -21.84
CA ALA A 1028 -35.78 -20.05 -23.25
C ALA A 1028 -35.21 -18.74 -23.80
N GLU A 1029 -34.21 -18.85 -24.69
CA GLU A 1029 -33.64 -17.70 -25.41
C GLU A 1029 -34.70 -17.00 -26.27
N GLN A 1030 -34.70 -15.67 -26.24
CA GLN A 1030 -35.60 -14.87 -27.08
C GLN A 1030 -35.03 -14.71 -28.49
N GLY A 1031 -35.84 -15.01 -29.51
CA GLY A 1031 -35.45 -14.86 -30.92
C GLY A 1031 -35.64 -13.43 -31.47
N GLY A 1032 -35.45 -13.28 -32.78
CA GLY A 1032 -35.64 -12.01 -33.48
C GLY A 1032 -34.63 -10.94 -33.05
N ALA A 1033 -35.10 -9.71 -32.82
CA ALA A 1033 -34.24 -8.59 -32.42
C ALA A 1033 -33.55 -8.77 -31.04
N ALA A 1034 -34.01 -9.73 -30.22
CA ALA A 1034 -33.41 -10.06 -28.94
C ALA A 1034 -32.18 -10.98 -29.07
N PHE A 1035 -32.02 -11.67 -30.19
CA PHE A 1035 -30.89 -12.56 -30.43
C PHE A 1035 -29.57 -11.78 -30.35
N LEU A 1036 -28.66 -12.19 -29.46
CA LEU A 1036 -27.38 -11.52 -29.18
C LEU A 1036 -27.50 -10.05 -28.73
N ALA A 1037 -28.66 -9.65 -28.19
CA ALA A 1037 -28.92 -8.29 -27.71
C ALA A 1037 -28.34 -7.97 -26.31
N GLY A 1038 -27.66 -8.92 -25.68
CA GLY A 1038 -27.11 -8.83 -24.33
C GLY A 1038 -28.04 -9.44 -23.27
N ALA A 1039 -27.47 -9.90 -22.15
CA ALA A 1039 -28.23 -10.49 -21.05
C ALA A 1039 -27.47 -10.41 -19.71
N LEU A 1040 -28.17 -10.66 -18.61
CA LEU A 1040 -27.54 -10.91 -17.30
C LEU A 1040 -27.35 -12.42 -17.11
N ILE A 1041 -26.11 -12.83 -16.90
CA ILE A 1041 -25.72 -14.21 -16.63
C ILE A 1041 -24.85 -14.22 -15.39
N ASP A 1042 -25.27 -14.97 -14.38
CA ASP A 1042 -24.50 -15.13 -13.13
C ASP A 1042 -24.12 -13.79 -12.46
N GLY A 1043 -25.04 -12.83 -12.54
CA GLY A 1043 -24.83 -11.48 -12.00
C GLY A 1043 -23.80 -10.63 -12.77
N TRP A 1044 -23.31 -11.09 -13.93
CA TRP A 1044 -22.56 -10.31 -14.90
C TRP A 1044 -23.45 -9.89 -16.06
N GLU A 1045 -23.24 -8.68 -16.57
CA GLU A 1045 -23.86 -8.22 -17.80
C GLU A 1045 -23.02 -8.66 -19.00
N ALA A 1046 -23.53 -9.62 -19.77
CA ALA A 1046 -22.99 -9.98 -21.07
C ALA A 1046 -23.45 -8.92 -22.09
N PRO A 1047 -22.51 -8.16 -22.70
CA PRO A 1047 -22.86 -7.08 -23.61
C PRO A 1047 -23.52 -7.60 -24.88
N ALA A 1048 -24.31 -6.79 -25.57
CA ALA A 1048 -24.81 -7.15 -26.90
C ALA A 1048 -23.64 -7.38 -27.88
N LEU A 1049 -23.74 -8.41 -28.72
CA LEU A 1049 -22.77 -8.67 -29.80
C LEU A 1049 -23.22 -8.06 -31.15
N THR A 1050 -24.37 -7.37 -31.14
CA THR A 1050 -24.94 -6.66 -32.30
C THR A 1050 -24.72 -5.15 -32.17
N GLY A 1051 -25.25 -4.38 -33.13
CA GLY A 1051 -25.28 -2.91 -33.07
C GLY A 1051 -26.02 -2.31 -31.86
N LEU A 1052 -26.65 -3.12 -31.01
CA LEU A 1052 -27.18 -2.70 -29.70
C LEU A 1052 -26.09 -2.53 -28.62
N SER A 1053 -24.84 -2.91 -28.92
CA SER A 1053 -23.70 -2.75 -28.02
C SER A 1053 -23.56 -1.31 -27.55
N ARG A 1054 -23.34 -1.13 -26.24
CA ARG A 1054 -23.02 0.16 -25.62
C ARG A 1054 -21.55 0.54 -25.72
N ALA A 1055 -20.74 -0.22 -26.46
CA ALA A 1055 -19.34 0.13 -26.68
C ALA A 1055 -19.24 1.49 -27.40
N PRO A 1056 -18.32 2.38 -26.99
CA PRO A 1056 -18.21 3.72 -27.57
C PRO A 1056 -17.69 3.70 -29.02
N VAL A 1057 -17.08 2.59 -29.44
CA VAL A 1057 -16.68 2.31 -30.82
C VAL A 1057 -17.37 1.02 -31.25
N PRO A 1058 -17.94 0.92 -32.46
CA PRO A 1058 -18.53 -0.32 -32.95
C PRO A 1058 -17.51 -1.46 -33.07
N TRP A 1059 -17.96 -2.69 -32.83
CA TRP A 1059 -17.13 -3.89 -33.00
C TRP A 1059 -16.86 -4.14 -34.49
N THR A 1060 -15.58 -4.25 -34.85
CA THR A 1060 -15.16 -4.65 -36.20
C THR A 1060 -14.77 -6.12 -36.24
N ARG A 1061 -14.68 -6.71 -37.43
CA ARG A 1061 -14.18 -8.08 -37.62
C ARG A 1061 -12.81 -8.27 -36.97
N GLN A 1062 -11.86 -7.36 -37.20
CA GLN A 1062 -10.51 -7.47 -36.63
C GLN A 1062 -10.55 -7.38 -35.11
N ALA A 1063 -11.31 -6.43 -34.57
CA ALA A 1063 -11.41 -6.25 -33.12
C ALA A 1063 -12.05 -7.46 -32.41
N LEU A 1064 -13.05 -8.09 -33.03
CA LEU A 1064 -13.65 -9.34 -32.54
C LEU A 1064 -12.65 -10.51 -32.62
N TYR A 1065 -11.88 -10.62 -33.70
CA TYR A 1065 -10.82 -11.63 -33.80
C TYR A 1065 -9.79 -11.46 -32.69
N ASP A 1066 -9.25 -10.24 -32.52
CA ASP A 1066 -8.25 -9.95 -31.49
C ASP A 1066 -8.79 -10.27 -30.09
N TYR A 1067 -10.05 -9.91 -29.81
CA TYR A 1067 -10.68 -10.18 -28.52
C TYR A 1067 -10.87 -11.68 -28.25
N LEU A 1068 -11.39 -12.44 -29.23
CA LEU A 1068 -11.62 -13.88 -29.08
C LEU A 1068 -10.31 -14.68 -29.05
N ARG A 1069 -9.24 -14.16 -29.68
CA ARG A 1069 -7.93 -14.83 -29.73
C ARG A 1069 -7.02 -14.48 -28.55
N HIS A 1070 -7.02 -13.21 -28.15
CA HIS A 1070 -6.06 -12.64 -27.19
C HIS A 1070 -6.72 -12.09 -25.92
N GLY A 1071 -8.03 -12.16 -25.80
CA GLY A 1071 -8.75 -11.67 -24.61
C GLY A 1071 -8.83 -10.16 -24.48
N HIS A 1072 -8.42 -9.40 -25.49
CA HIS A 1072 -8.59 -7.96 -25.58
C HIS A 1072 -8.51 -7.47 -27.03
N SER A 1073 -8.90 -6.22 -27.27
CA SER A 1073 -8.67 -5.53 -28.55
C SER A 1073 -8.12 -4.13 -28.26
N ALA A 1074 -7.42 -3.51 -29.22
CA ALA A 1074 -6.96 -2.13 -29.05
C ALA A 1074 -8.13 -1.13 -28.89
N GLN A 1075 -9.31 -1.46 -29.45
CA GLN A 1075 -10.49 -0.60 -29.43
C GLN A 1075 -11.50 -0.96 -28.34
N HIS A 1076 -11.29 -2.07 -27.61
CA HIS A 1076 -12.23 -2.56 -26.60
C HIS A 1076 -11.49 -3.14 -25.38
N GLY A 1077 -12.10 -3.05 -24.19
CA GLY A 1077 -11.52 -3.58 -22.95
C GLY A 1077 -11.25 -5.10 -22.96
N ALA A 1078 -10.68 -5.61 -21.86
CA ALA A 1078 -10.32 -7.02 -21.73
C ALA A 1078 -11.51 -7.95 -21.36
N ALA A 1079 -11.39 -9.23 -21.74
CA ALA A 1079 -12.25 -10.33 -21.35
C ALA A 1079 -12.07 -10.66 -19.86
N LEU A 1080 -13.16 -10.57 -19.10
CA LEU A 1080 -13.18 -10.68 -17.65
C LEU A 1080 -14.44 -11.44 -17.20
N GLY A 1081 -14.42 -11.94 -15.97
CA GLY A 1081 -15.53 -12.74 -15.43
C GLY A 1081 -15.74 -14.01 -16.27
N PRO A 1082 -16.99 -14.42 -16.55
CA PRO A 1082 -17.29 -15.64 -17.29
C PRO A 1082 -16.70 -15.72 -18.70
N MET A 1083 -16.35 -14.59 -19.32
CA MET A 1083 -15.77 -14.58 -20.67
C MET A 1083 -14.27 -14.92 -20.69
N ALA A 1084 -13.54 -14.68 -19.59
CA ALA A 1084 -12.11 -14.95 -19.53
C ALA A 1084 -11.75 -16.43 -19.76
N PRO A 1085 -12.39 -17.43 -19.09
CA PRO A 1085 -12.13 -18.84 -19.36
C PRO A 1085 -12.59 -19.27 -20.76
N VAL A 1086 -13.69 -18.70 -21.29
CA VAL A 1086 -14.13 -18.96 -22.67
C VAL A 1086 -13.05 -18.59 -23.69
N VAL A 1087 -12.47 -17.40 -23.56
CA VAL A 1087 -11.37 -16.97 -24.44
C VAL A 1087 -10.14 -17.89 -24.30
N ARG A 1088 -9.85 -18.35 -23.08
CA ARG A 1088 -8.74 -19.28 -22.83
C ARG A 1088 -8.92 -20.60 -23.59
N GLU A 1089 -10.13 -21.15 -23.63
CA GLU A 1089 -10.43 -22.35 -24.42
C GLU A 1089 -10.39 -22.06 -25.94
N LEU A 1090 -10.89 -20.90 -26.38
CA LEU A 1090 -10.87 -20.52 -27.81
C LEU A 1090 -9.45 -20.38 -28.39
N GLN A 1091 -8.41 -20.16 -27.57
CA GLN A 1091 -7.01 -20.17 -28.02
C GLN A 1091 -6.57 -21.51 -28.60
N ALA A 1092 -7.22 -22.62 -28.24
CA ALA A 1092 -6.93 -23.91 -28.83
C ALA A 1092 -7.34 -23.98 -30.32
N LEU A 1093 -8.32 -23.18 -30.74
CA LEU A 1093 -8.86 -23.21 -32.10
C LEU A 1093 -7.88 -22.65 -33.15
N PRO A 1094 -7.96 -23.12 -34.41
CA PRO A 1094 -7.20 -22.53 -35.50
C PRO A 1094 -7.71 -21.11 -35.80
N ASP A 1095 -6.81 -20.22 -36.24
CA ASP A 1095 -7.15 -18.82 -36.54
C ASP A 1095 -8.30 -18.68 -37.56
N SER A 1096 -8.42 -19.63 -38.49
CA SER A 1096 -9.52 -19.67 -39.47
C SER A 1096 -10.90 -19.75 -38.83
N ASP A 1097 -11.04 -20.48 -37.72
CA ASP A 1097 -12.32 -20.63 -37.02
C ASP A 1097 -12.64 -19.36 -36.22
N ILE A 1098 -11.64 -18.76 -35.56
CA ILE A 1098 -11.83 -17.48 -34.87
C ILE A 1098 -12.15 -16.35 -35.86
N GLN A 1099 -11.49 -16.32 -37.03
CA GLN A 1099 -11.81 -15.38 -38.12
C GLN A 1099 -13.23 -15.57 -38.66
N ALA A 1100 -13.68 -16.82 -38.80
CA ALA A 1100 -15.04 -17.14 -39.21
C ALA A 1100 -16.07 -16.65 -38.16
N MET A 1101 -15.85 -16.94 -36.88
CA MET A 1101 -16.69 -16.44 -35.78
C MET A 1101 -16.74 -14.91 -35.76
N ALA A 1102 -15.60 -14.25 -35.89
CA ALA A 1102 -15.51 -12.78 -35.96
C ALA A 1102 -16.25 -12.21 -37.18
N THR A 1103 -16.18 -12.88 -38.34
CA THR A 1103 -16.90 -12.49 -39.56
C THR A 1103 -18.41 -12.56 -39.38
N TYR A 1104 -18.91 -13.62 -38.76
CA TYR A 1104 -20.33 -13.77 -38.46
C TYR A 1104 -20.81 -12.71 -37.46
N LEU A 1105 -20.11 -12.54 -36.34
CA LEU A 1105 -20.47 -11.55 -35.31
C LEU A 1105 -20.39 -10.11 -35.82
N ALA A 1106 -19.39 -9.79 -36.65
CA ALA A 1106 -19.26 -8.46 -37.27
C ALA A 1106 -20.44 -8.13 -38.20
N SER A 1107 -21.13 -9.14 -38.76
CA SER A 1107 -22.28 -8.90 -39.66
C SER A 1107 -23.50 -8.28 -38.97
N PHE A 1108 -23.56 -8.33 -37.63
CA PHE A 1108 -24.59 -7.67 -36.83
C PHE A 1108 -24.24 -6.24 -36.43
N ASN A 1109 -23.06 -5.75 -36.83
CA ASN A 1109 -22.53 -4.44 -36.47
C ASN A 1109 -22.40 -3.54 -37.71
N PRO A 1110 -22.52 -2.20 -37.55
CA PRO A 1110 -22.33 -1.29 -38.67
C PRO A 1110 -20.88 -1.32 -39.17
N ALA A 1111 -20.69 -1.32 -40.50
CA ALA A 1111 -19.36 -1.24 -41.10
C ALA A 1111 -18.67 0.07 -40.71
N THR A 1112 -17.50 -0.03 -40.05
CA THR A 1112 -16.80 1.12 -39.47
C THR A 1112 -15.31 1.06 -39.86
N PRO A 1113 -14.95 1.48 -41.08
CA PRO A 1113 -13.57 1.42 -41.56
C PRO A 1113 -12.62 2.38 -40.80
N ASP A 1114 -13.13 3.41 -40.15
CA ASP A 1114 -12.39 4.41 -39.37
C ASP A 1114 -12.41 4.13 -37.84
N ALA A 1115 -12.57 2.87 -37.43
CA ALA A 1115 -12.68 2.50 -36.03
C ALA A 1115 -11.46 2.93 -35.16
N PRO A 1116 -10.19 2.80 -35.62
CA PRO A 1116 -9.03 3.30 -34.86
C PRO A 1116 -9.08 4.82 -34.63
N GLU A 1117 -9.41 5.60 -35.65
CA GLU A 1117 -9.51 7.06 -35.55
C GLU A 1117 -10.68 7.49 -34.65
N ARG A 1118 -11.79 6.74 -34.64
CA ARG A 1118 -12.89 6.97 -33.70
C ARG A 1118 -12.48 6.66 -32.27
N ALA A 1119 -11.76 5.55 -32.04
CA ALA A 1119 -11.25 5.22 -30.71
C ALA A 1119 -10.33 6.31 -30.18
N ALA A 1120 -9.39 6.79 -30.99
CA ALA A 1120 -8.50 7.90 -30.63
C ALA A 1120 -9.29 9.19 -30.31
N ARG A 1121 -10.29 9.55 -31.14
CA ARG A 1121 -11.17 10.70 -30.90
C ARG A 1121 -11.99 10.56 -29.62
N GLN A 1122 -12.49 9.36 -29.31
CA GLN A 1122 -13.22 9.09 -28.07
C GLN A 1122 -12.33 9.29 -26.85
N VAL A 1123 -11.11 8.75 -26.86
CA VAL A 1123 -10.14 8.91 -25.77
C VAL A 1123 -9.79 10.39 -25.58
N ALA A 1124 -9.47 11.09 -26.66
CA ALA A 1124 -9.14 12.51 -26.62
C ALA A 1124 -10.31 13.37 -26.10
N THR A 1125 -11.55 13.04 -26.50
CA THR A 1125 -12.75 13.75 -26.05
C THR A 1125 -13.02 13.51 -24.57
N ALA A 1126 -12.89 12.26 -24.11
CA ALA A 1126 -13.02 11.93 -22.69
C ALA A 1126 -11.96 12.62 -21.84
N ALA A 1127 -10.71 12.67 -22.31
CA ALA A 1127 -9.63 13.39 -21.64
C ALA A 1127 -9.87 14.91 -21.60
N ALA A 1128 -10.37 15.51 -22.69
CA ALA A 1128 -10.68 16.94 -22.76
C ALA A 1128 -11.87 17.34 -21.87
N GLN A 1129 -12.76 16.40 -21.54
CA GLN A 1129 -13.92 16.59 -20.66
C GLN A 1129 -13.67 16.05 -19.25
N ALA A 1130 -12.42 15.78 -18.88
CA ALA A 1130 -12.07 15.30 -17.55
C ALA A 1130 -12.59 16.25 -16.46
N PRO A 1131 -13.13 15.72 -15.34
CA PRO A 1131 -13.46 16.55 -14.19
C PRO A 1131 -12.21 17.27 -13.67
N ALA A 1132 -12.42 18.43 -13.04
CA ALA A 1132 -11.33 19.17 -12.41
C ALA A 1132 -10.60 18.29 -11.37
N PRO A 1133 -9.28 18.49 -11.17
CA PRO A 1133 -8.52 17.70 -10.20
C PRO A 1133 -9.10 17.74 -8.79
N GLY A 1134 -9.09 16.58 -8.14
CA GLY A 1134 -9.62 16.43 -6.79
C GLY A 1134 -9.17 15.14 -6.12
N ARG A 1135 -9.70 14.90 -4.91
CA ARG A 1135 -9.33 13.76 -4.07
C ARG A 1135 -9.40 12.41 -4.79
N VAL A 1136 -10.50 12.12 -5.49
CA VAL A 1136 -10.71 10.84 -6.17
C VAL A 1136 -9.76 10.65 -7.37
N GLN A 1137 -9.33 11.73 -8.02
CA GLN A 1137 -8.29 11.65 -9.05
C GLN A 1137 -6.95 11.24 -8.43
N ARG A 1138 -6.50 11.89 -7.34
CA ARG A 1138 -5.25 11.51 -6.67
C ARG A 1138 -5.26 10.06 -6.20
N PHE A 1139 -6.43 9.62 -5.74
CA PHE A 1139 -6.68 8.23 -5.39
C PHE A 1139 -6.48 7.28 -6.58
N PHE A 1140 -7.09 7.58 -7.74
CA PHE A 1140 -6.86 6.83 -8.98
C PHE A 1140 -5.40 6.87 -9.43
N GLU A 1141 -4.72 8.01 -9.30
CA GLU A 1141 -3.30 8.16 -9.65
C GLU A 1141 -2.40 7.27 -8.78
N GLY A 1142 -2.70 7.18 -7.48
CA GLY A 1142 -1.96 6.33 -6.55
C GLY A 1142 -2.24 4.83 -6.70
N ALA A 1143 -3.48 4.45 -7.01
CA ALA A 1143 -3.93 3.05 -7.02
C ALA A 1143 -3.96 2.39 -8.41
N CYS A 1144 -4.29 3.15 -9.46
CA CYS A 1144 -4.71 2.61 -10.75
C CYS A 1144 -3.85 3.11 -11.92
N ALA A 1145 -3.34 4.34 -11.86
CA ALA A 1145 -2.68 4.97 -13.01
C ALA A 1145 -1.32 4.35 -13.38
N ALA A 1146 -0.73 3.47 -12.55
CA ALA A 1146 0.45 2.70 -12.96
C ALA A 1146 0.16 1.72 -14.11
N CYS A 1147 -1.09 1.25 -14.21
CA CYS A 1147 -1.54 0.31 -15.24
C CYS A 1147 -2.53 0.94 -16.22
N HIS A 1148 -3.33 1.92 -15.79
CA HIS A 1148 -4.38 2.54 -16.59
C HIS A 1148 -3.99 3.94 -17.07
N HIS A 1149 -3.79 4.07 -18.38
CA HIS A 1149 -3.46 5.32 -19.06
C HIS A 1149 -4.37 5.52 -20.28
N ASP A 1150 -4.33 6.72 -20.86
CA ASP A 1150 -5.06 7.07 -22.08
C ASP A 1150 -4.38 6.55 -23.37
N GLY A 1151 -3.47 5.56 -23.27
CA GLY A 1151 -2.93 4.81 -24.41
C GLY A 1151 -1.41 4.90 -24.63
N ASP A 1152 -0.70 5.68 -23.81
CA ASP A 1152 0.76 5.86 -23.83
C ASP A 1152 1.47 5.26 -22.60
N GLY A 1153 0.74 4.46 -21.82
CA GLY A 1153 1.22 3.87 -20.58
C GLY A 1153 2.24 2.74 -20.76
N PRO A 1154 3.08 2.46 -19.74
CA PRO A 1154 3.99 1.33 -19.76
C PRO A 1154 3.21 0.00 -19.87
N ARG A 1155 3.72 -0.91 -20.71
CA ARG A 1155 3.14 -2.27 -20.92
C ARG A 1155 3.85 -3.35 -20.10
N LEU A 1156 4.66 -2.94 -19.12
CA LEU A 1156 5.52 -3.86 -18.36
C LEU A 1156 4.73 -4.81 -17.44
N LEU A 1157 3.50 -4.42 -17.07
CA LEU A 1157 2.63 -5.14 -16.13
C LEU A 1157 1.38 -5.73 -16.78
N GLY A 1158 1.26 -5.68 -18.11
CA GLY A 1158 0.11 -6.17 -18.85
C GLY A 1158 -0.31 -5.24 -20.00
N ALA A 1159 -1.50 -5.49 -20.55
CA ALA A 1159 -2.03 -4.69 -21.63
C ALA A 1159 -2.55 -3.33 -21.15
N ASN A 1160 -2.14 -2.27 -21.83
CA ASN A 1160 -2.64 -0.91 -21.60
C ASN A 1160 -3.72 -0.57 -22.63
N VAL A 1161 -4.99 -0.77 -22.26
CA VAL A 1161 -6.15 -0.37 -23.07
C VAL A 1161 -6.82 0.84 -22.40
N PRO A 1162 -7.03 1.96 -23.12
CA PRO A 1162 -7.67 3.15 -22.55
C PRO A 1162 -9.05 2.84 -21.94
N LEU A 1163 -9.26 3.25 -20.69
CA LEU A 1163 -10.52 3.02 -19.98
C LEU A 1163 -11.71 3.70 -20.66
N ALA A 1164 -11.49 4.80 -21.40
CA ALA A 1164 -12.53 5.46 -22.19
C ALA A 1164 -13.19 4.57 -23.25
N LEU A 1165 -12.53 3.46 -23.62
CA LEU A 1165 -13.01 2.47 -24.58
C LEU A 1165 -13.68 1.25 -23.92
N SER A 1166 -13.72 1.19 -22.58
CA SER A 1166 -14.29 0.08 -21.83
C SER A 1166 -15.81 0.12 -21.85
N SER A 1167 -16.46 -0.91 -22.39
CA SER A 1167 -17.92 -1.05 -22.39
C SER A 1167 -18.53 -1.03 -20.98
N LYS A 1168 -17.77 -1.44 -19.95
CA LYS A 1168 -18.21 -1.43 -18.55
C LYS A 1168 -18.52 -0.03 -18.04
N LEU A 1169 -17.76 0.97 -18.49
CA LEU A 1169 -17.94 2.37 -18.11
C LEU A 1169 -19.10 3.03 -18.88
N HIS A 1170 -19.48 2.47 -20.03
CA HIS A 1170 -20.60 2.92 -20.85
C HIS A 1170 -21.90 2.14 -20.61
N SER A 1171 -21.89 1.10 -19.76
CA SER A 1171 -23.10 0.36 -19.39
C SER A 1171 -24.06 1.22 -18.54
N GLU A 1172 -25.36 0.94 -18.66
CA GLU A 1172 -26.39 1.48 -17.76
C GLU A 1172 -26.24 0.95 -16.32
N ARG A 1173 -25.55 -0.18 -16.14
CA ARG A 1173 -25.34 -0.85 -14.86
C ARG A 1173 -23.89 -0.74 -14.39
N PRO A 1174 -23.65 -0.44 -13.11
CA PRO A 1174 -22.30 -0.40 -12.56
C PRO A 1174 -21.73 -1.79 -12.24
N ASP A 1175 -22.55 -2.85 -12.27
CA ASP A 1175 -22.22 -4.15 -11.67
C ASP A 1175 -20.89 -4.74 -12.19
N ASN A 1176 -20.66 -4.72 -13.50
CA ASN A 1176 -19.43 -5.25 -14.09
C ASN A 1176 -18.17 -4.48 -13.66
N LEU A 1177 -18.26 -3.14 -13.54
CA LEU A 1177 -17.15 -2.32 -13.06
C LEU A 1177 -16.89 -2.61 -11.57
N LEU A 1178 -17.94 -2.59 -10.74
CA LEU A 1178 -17.83 -2.82 -9.31
C LEU A 1178 -17.25 -4.20 -9.00
N ARG A 1179 -17.69 -5.26 -9.69
CA ARG A 1179 -17.09 -6.60 -9.56
C ARG A 1179 -15.61 -6.62 -9.93
N THR A 1180 -15.23 -5.88 -10.99
CA THR A 1180 -13.82 -5.78 -11.41
C THR A 1180 -12.97 -5.07 -10.35
N LEU A 1181 -13.49 -4.00 -9.74
CA LEU A 1181 -12.81 -3.31 -8.63
C LEU A 1181 -12.72 -4.20 -7.39
N LEU A 1182 -13.81 -4.85 -6.99
CA LEU A 1182 -13.86 -5.70 -5.80
C LEU A 1182 -12.93 -6.91 -5.91
N HIS A 1183 -12.99 -7.65 -7.02
CA HIS A 1183 -12.32 -8.95 -7.14
C HIS A 1183 -10.99 -8.89 -7.91
N GLY A 1184 -10.72 -7.79 -8.62
CA GLY A 1184 -9.56 -7.65 -9.49
C GLY A 1184 -9.62 -8.59 -10.70
N VAL A 1185 -8.45 -8.87 -11.28
CA VAL A 1185 -8.24 -9.81 -12.38
C VAL A 1185 -7.12 -10.75 -11.98
N ARG A 1186 -7.48 -11.83 -11.28
CA ARG A 1186 -6.52 -12.82 -10.74
C ARG A 1186 -6.21 -13.95 -11.71
N GLU A 1187 -7.18 -14.30 -12.57
CA GLU A 1187 -7.01 -15.30 -13.62
C GLU A 1187 -7.33 -14.67 -14.98
N PRO A 1188 -6.39 -13.91 -15.56
CA PRO A 1188 -6.65 -13.28 -16.86
C PRO A 1188 -6.90 -14.33 -17.96
N ALA A 1189 -7.58 -13.92 -19.03
CA ALA A 1189 -7.83 -14.79 -20.17
C ALA A 1189 -6.53 -15.28 -20.83
N THR A 1190 -5.53 -14.38 -20.87
CA THR A 1190 -4.17 -14.67 -21.36
C THR A 1190 -3.14 -14.05 -20.41
N PRO A 1191 -1.90 -14.59 -20.33
CA PRO A 1191 -0.85 -13.99 -19.52
C PRO A 1191 -0.48 -12.55 -19.91
N GLU A 1192 -0.64 -12.18 -21.19
CA GLU A 1192 -0.25 -10.83 -21.67
C GLU A 1192 -1.14 -9.71 -21.13
N LEU A 1193 -2.36 -10.02 -20.67
CA LEU A 1193 -3.26 -9.02 -20.09
C LEU A 1193 -2.77 -8.49 -18.74
N GLY A 1194 -1.92 -9.24 -18.04
CA GLY A 1194 -1.46 -8.91 -16.70
C GLY A 1194 -2.51 -9.14 -15.61
N PHE A 1195 -2.09 -8.96 -14.37
CA PHE A 1195 -2.94 -9.12 -13.19
C PHE A 1195 -3.42 -7.74 -12.70
N MET A 1196 -4.66 -7.68 -12.23
CA MET A 1196 -5.19 -6.51 -11.52
C MET A 1196 -5.50 -6.90 -10.07
N PRO A 1197 -5.02 -6.16 -9.06
CA PRO A 1197 -5.33 -6.45 -7.66
C PRO A 1197 -6.82 -6.27 -7.36
N ALA A 1198 -7.27 -6.97 -6.31
CA ALA A 1198 -8.60 -6.80 -5.74
C ALA A 1198 -8.59 -5.61 -4.75
N PHE A 1199 -9.66 -4.82 -4.74
CA PHE A 1199 -9.79 -3.66 -3.85
C PHE A 1199 -10.87 -3.82 -2.77
N ASP A 1200 -11.52 -4.98 -2.68
CA ASP A 1200 -12.58 -5.27 -1.69
C ASP A 1200 -12.15 -5.09 -0.23
N GLN A 1201 -10.87 -5.35 0.08
CA GLN A 1201 -10.27 -5.15 1.40
C GLN A 1201 -9.44 -3.86 1.50
N ALA A 1202 -8.84 -3.44 0.39
CA ALA A 1202 -7.96 -2.26 0.35
C ALA A 1202 -8.74 -0.95 0.47
N LEU A 1203 -9.94 -0.90 -0.13
CA LEU A 1203 -10.77 0.30 -0.19
C LEU A 1203 -12.07 0.11 0.57
N SER A 1204 -12.52 1.19 1.20
CA SER A 1204 -13.85 1.24 1.81
C SER A 1204 -14.96 1.27 0.75
N ASP A 1205 -16.20 1.01 1.17
CA ASP A 1205 -17.36 1.09 0.28
C ASP A 1205 -17.57 2.49 -0.28
N THR A 1206 -17.35 3.51 0.56
CA THR A 1206 -17.40 4.92 0.15
C THR A 1206 -16.36 5.20 -0.93
N GLN A 1207 -15.11 4.75 -0.73
CA GLN A 1207 -14.03 4.93 -1.69
C GLN A 1207 -14.30 4.22 -3.02
N ILE A 1208 -14.86 3.00 -3.00
CA ILE A 1208 -15.23 2.26 -4.22
C ILE A 1208 -16.36 2.98 -4.97
N VAL A 1209 -17.37 3.49 -4.27
CA VAL A 1209 -18.48 4.26 -4.86
C VAL A 1209 -17.95 5.55 -5.49
N GLU A 1210 -17.15 6.32 -4.76
CA GLU A 1210 -16.56 7.56 -5.25
C GLU A 1210 -15.68 7.31 -6.49
N LEU A 1211 -14.81 6.30 -6.43
CA LEU A 1211 -13.95 5.90 -7.54
C LEU A 1211 -14.77 5.48 -8.76
N ALA A 1212 -15.77 4.61 -8.61
CA ALA A 1212 -16.58 4.16 -9.74
C ALA A 1212 -17.38 5.32 -10.37
N GLY A 1213 -17.93 6.22 -9.56
CA GLY A 1213 -18.60 7.43 -10.05
C GLY A 1213 -17.65 8.35 -10.82
N TRP A 1214 -16.46 8.61 -10.27
CA TRP A 1214 -15.44 9.43 -10.91
C TRP A 1214 -14.91 8.79 -12.20
N LEU A 1215 -14.64 7.48 -12.22
CA LEU A 1215 -14.21 6.75 -13.41
C LEU A 1215 -15.22 6.93 -14.56
N ARG A 1216 -16.52 6.82 -14.27
CA ARG A 1216 -17.56 7.07 -15.28
C ARG A 1216 -17.53 8.51 -15.76
N GLN A 1217 -17.45 9.48 -14.86
CA GLN A 1217 -17.36 10.89 -15.24
C GLN A 1217 -16.12 11.19 -16.09
N ARG A 1218 -14.96 10.62 -15.75
CA ARG A 1218 -13.67 10.85 -16.43
C ARG A 1218 -13.54 10.13 -17.77
N TYR A 1219 -14.07 8.93 -17.88
CA TYR A 1219 -13.83 8.05 -19.04
C TYR A 1219 -15.07 7.83 -19.92
N ALA A 1220 -16.26 8.13 -19.41
CA ALA A 1220 -17.52 8.11 -20.15
C ALA A 1220 -18.38 9.37 -19.87
N PRO A 1221 -17.83 10.59 -20.06
CA PRO A 1221 -18.52 11.84 -19.70
C PRO A 1221 -19.85 12.08 -20.42
N GLY A 1222 -20.05 11.44 -21.58
CA GLY A 1222 -21.32 11.48 -22.32
C GLY A 1222 -22.44 10.62 -21.69
N GLN A 1223 -22.15 9.84 -20.65
CA GLN A 1223 -23.14 8.99 -19.99
C GLN A 1223 -23.65 9.61 -18.68
N PRO A 1224 -24.95 9.46 -18.35
CA PRO A 1224 -25.47 9.94 -17.07
C PRO A 1224 -24.87 9.16 -15.90
N ALA A 1225 -24.73 9.80 -14.74
CA ALA A 1225 -24.32 9.14 -13.50
C ALA A 1225 -25.28 7.99 -13.14
N TRP A 1226 -24.76 6.92 -12.52
CA TRP A 1226 -25.58 5.81 -12.04
C TRP A 1226 -26.46 6.25 -10.84
N THR A 1227 -27.71 5.79 -10.81
CA THR A 1227 -28.75 6.33 -9.91
C THR A 1227 -28.67 5.81 -8.47
N ASP A 1228 -28.10 4.63 -8.21
CA ASP A 1228 -27.90 4.04 -6.87
C ASP A 1228 -26.64 3.17 -6.82
N LEU A 1229 -25.48 3.82 -6.87
CA LEU A 1229 -24.19 3.15 -6.82
C LEU A 1229 -23.91 2.46 -5.46
N PRO A 1230 -24.24 3.07 -4.30
CA PRO A 1230 -24.08 2.41 -2.99
C PRO A 1230 -24.93 1.14 -2.85
N GLY A 1231 -26.20 1.18 -3.25
CA GLY A 1231 -27.08 0.01 -3.20
C GLY A 1231 -26.62 -1.10 -4.15
N ALA A 1232 -26.07 -0.75 -5.32
CA ALA A 1232 -25.45 -1.72 -6.22
C ALA A 1232 -24.23 -2.40 -5.59
N LEU A 1233 -23.34 -1.63 -4.94
CA LEU A 1233 -22.19 -2.18 -4.24
C LEU A 1233 -22.58 -3.12 -3.09
N ALA A 1234 -23.53 -2.69 -2.25
CA ALA A 1234 -24.02 -3.49 -1.13
C ALA A 1234 -24.60 -4.85 -1.58
N ARG A 1235 -25.37 -4.86 -2.68
CA ARG A 1235 -25.88 -6.10 -3.29
C ARG A 1235 -24.75 -7.04 -3.75
N LEU A 1236 -23.69 -6.49 -4.34
CA LEU A 1236 -22.57 -7.28 -4.84
C LEU A 1236 -21.73 -7.88 -3.70
N ARG A 1237 -21.51 -7.14 -2.61
CA ARG A 1237 -20.83 -7.67 -1.42
C ARG A 1237 -21.63 -8.78 -0.71
N GLY A 1238 -22.96 -8.72 -0.77
CA GLY A 1238 -23.83 -9.76 -0.23
C GLY A 1238 -23.96 -11.01 -1.12
N SER A 1239 -23.38 -11.00 -2.32
CA SER A 1239 -23.40 -12.14 -3.24
C SER A 1239 -22.10 -12.95 -3.12
N PRO A 1240 -22.12 -14.29 -3.24
CA PRO A 1240 -20.88 -15.07 -3.32
C PRO A 1240 -20.00 -14.52 -4.45
N GLY A 1241 -18.73 -14.23 -4.14
CA GLY A 1241 -17.76 -13.85 -5.16
C GLY A 1241 -17.61 -15.01 -6.14
N HIS A 1242 -17.75 -14.73 -7.44
CA HIS A 1242 -17.44 -15.72 -8.46
C HIS A 1242 -15.90 -15.79 -8.55
N PRO A 1243 -15.27 -16.97 -8.37
CA PRO A 1243 -13.81 -17.11 -8.43
C PRO A 1243 -13.23 -16.67 -9.77
#